data_AF-A0A4R7G6G8-F1
#
_entry.id   AF-A0A4R7G6G8-F1
#
_cell.length_a   1.000
_cell.length_b   1.000
_cell.length_c   1.000
_cell.angle_alpha   90.00
_cell.angle_beta   90.00
_cell.angle_gamma   90.00
#
_symmetry.space_group_name_H-M   'P 1'
#
loop_
_entity.id
_entity.type
_entity.pdbx_description
1 polymer ?
#
loop_
_entity_poly.entity_id
_entity_poly.type
_entity_poly.pdbx_seq_one_letter_code
_entity_poly.pdbx_strand_id
1 'polypeptide(L)'
;MTIDSAQHTSVIRSAWAPVDERRLFLGEGARFLETGISPVPETEQPGTAAHPFVLVDILDGALYSTTAEPGSGLTLQGSLDEPLGAVAPVRQHSSAPDGRWIAALGKGLALLERCATGELQVVETLGEPAAGRSSVPLRMNDAVVDPHGRFWAGAMAYDGDAGQGFLLRLDPDGSIQIVLEDLAIPNGPAFSADGATMYLSDTPTGWIRRYRVDIATGGLDAGEDFIHISEGGPDGMTVDAEDCLWSAVWGGSCLHRYSPSGELLERIEVPVRQPTSIALSAAPPYRVMVTSATENLQELTDHDGRVITAEVSVAGRPAVSHLRSPEQEPQANWAGNLTYSADRLVRPRSIEELARIVSESDQVKALGSRHSFSSVADTTGTLVELTEMPRVFSLDAEAGTVTFDAATRYGDLAAALQDQGWALPNMASLPHITVAGSVATGTHGSGDHNPPLASSVRSLDMILADGSLRTFSRGDADFDGAVVSLGALGVVTTLTLDVVPSFEVRQDIYDGVSWAGVLENFEELTGAAYSVSLFTRWAGEDFGLVWMKSTQEPPAEVLGVRARSQDIGLAGGPPEFATEQGGRWGSWDQRLPHFRLDFTPSNGDELQSEYLLPRENAVEGLRRMRALAAEIEPLLLISEIRTMPADEQWLSGASGRETVGFHFTWLQREAEVAALLPRLEEQLLPLGARPHWGKRFATTEIASLYPRLGDFTRLAEELDPHRTFRNAFLEDLLFGSESRS
;
A
#
# COMPACT_ATOMS: atom_id res chain seq x y z
N MET A 1 -12.00 -45.37 -32.83
CA MET A 1 -13.46 -45.18 -32.71
C MET A 1 -13.76 -43.83 -33.30
N THR A 2 -14.64 -43.81 -34.30
CA THR A 2 -15.14 -42.60 -34.97
C THR A 2 -15.88 -41.75 -33.94
N ILE A 3 -15.38 -40.54 -33.67
CA ILE A 3 -16.05 -39.56 -32.82
C ILE A 3 -17.08 -38.86 -33.70
N ASP A 4 -18.36 -39.07 -33.37
CA ASP A 4 -19.49 -38.42 -34.01
C ASP A 4 -19.60 -36.99 -33.48
N SER A 5 -19.65 -36.05 -34.42
CA SER A 5 -19.54 -34.61 -34.28
C SER A 5 -20.90 -33.98 -34.02
N ALA A 6 -21.35 -33.97 -32.77
CA ALA A 6 -22.54 -33.25 -32.37
C ALA A 6 -22.29 -32.35 -31.13
N GLN A 7 -22.03 -31.08 -31.45
CA GLN A 7 -22.18 -29.89 -30.59
C GLN A 7 -21.09 -29.59 -29.54
N HIS A 8 -19.83 -29.48 -29.97
CA HIS A 8 -18.97 -28.43 -29.40
C HIS A 8 -19.08 -27.21 -30.31
N THR A 9 -19.80 -26.17 -29.88
CA THR A 9 -19.65 -24.85 -30.52
C THR A 9 -18.23 -24.40 -30.25
N SER A 10 -17.44 -24.17 -31.31
CA SER A 10 -16.07 -23.64 -31.20
C SER A 10 -16.03 -22.46 -30.23
N VAL A 11 -14.97 -22.40 -29.42
CA VAL A 11 -14.78 -21.28 -28.49
C VAL A 11 -14.51 -19.98 -29.25
N ILE A 12 -14.02 -20.06 -30.50
CA ILE A 12 -13.85 -18.92 -31.41
C ILE A 12 -15.20 -18.53 -32.04
N ARG A 13 -15.55 -17.24 -31.96
CA ARG A 13 -16.86 -16.69 -32.35
C ARG A 13 -16.80 -15.75 -33.56
N SER A 14 -15.62 -15.39 -34.03
CA SER A 14 -15.43 -14.56 -35.23
C SER A 14 -14.33 -15.13 -36.14
N ALA A 15 -14.25 -14.63 -37.37
CA ALA A 15 -13.05 -14.84 -38.19
C ALA A 15 -11.83 -14.18 -37.55
N TRP A 16 -10.65 -14.75 -37.80
CA TRP A 16 -9.37 -14.13 -37.46
C TRP A 16 -9.15 -12.87 -38.28
N ALA A 17 -8.65 -11.82 -37.63
CA ALA A 17 -8.30 -10.56 -38.28
C ALA A 17 -6.98 -10.01 -37.73
N PRO A 18 -6.20 -9.25 -38.53
CA PRO A 18 -5.02 -8.57 -38.03
C PRO A 18 -5.43 -7.40 -37.11
N VAL A 19 -4.71 -7.25 -36.01
CA VAL A 19 -4.78 -6.06 -35.15
C VAL A 19 -4.03 -4.89 -35.81
N ASP A 20 -2.91 -5.18 -36.48
CA ASP A 20 -2.09 -4.24 -37.23
C ASP A 20 -1.50 -4.92 -38.47
N GLU A 21 -1.16 -4.14 -39.50
CA GLU A 21 -0.50 -4.62 -40.72
C GLU A 21 1.00 -4.86 -40.53
N ARG A 22 1.59 -4.30 -39.46
CA ARG A 22 2.98 -4.47 -39.04
C ARG A 22 3.30 -5.94 -38.80
N ARG A 23 4.46 -6.37 -39.30
CA ARG A 23 5.04 -7.68 -39.02
C ARG A 23 6.18 -7.50 -38.02
N LEU A 24 6.04 -8.16 -36.89
CA LEU A 24 7.06 -8.31 -35.86
C LEU A 24 8.02 -9.41 -36.28
N PHE A 25 9.29 -9.28 -35.90
CA PHE A 25 10.26 -10.35 -36.17
C PHE A 25 9.96 -11.56 -35.28
N LEU A 26 9.86 -11.32 -33.98
CA LEU A 26 9.54 -12.31 -32.96
C LEU A 26 8.61 -11.67 -31.91
N GLY A 27 7.32 -11.57 -32.26
CA GLY A 27 6.31 -11.02 -31.35
C GLY A 27 6.00 -12.01 -30.23
N GLU A 28 6.07 -11.61 -28.96
CA GLU A 28 5.95 -12.50 -27.80
C GLU A 28 5.34 -11.79 -26.58
N GLY A 29 5.27 -12.51 -25.45
CA GLY A 29 4.99 -11.90 -24.15
C GLY A 29 3.62 -11.23 -24.06
N ALA A 30 2.62 -11.77 -24.79
CA ALA A 30 1.29 -11.20 -24.87
C ALA A 30 0.57 -11.27 -23.50
N ARG A 31 0.08 -10.14 -22.98
CA ARG A 31 -0.65 -10.08 -21.70
C ARG A 31 -1.86 -9.17 -21.79
N PHE A 32 -2.91 -9.50 -21.03
CA PHE A 32 -4.06 -8.61 -20.80
C PHE A 32 -3.92 -7.96 -19.41
N LEU A 33 -4.04 -6.64 -19.33
CA LEU A 33 -3.95 -5.83 -18.12
C LEU A 33 -5.35 -5.44 -17.66
N GLU A 34 -5.59 -5.47 -16.36
CA GLU A 34 -6.82 -4.93 -15.78
C GLU A 34 -6.82 -3.39 -15.84
N THR A 35 -8.01 -2.79 -15.91
CA THR A 35 -8.16 -1.34 -15.74
C THR A 35 -7.68 -0.94 -14.34
N GLY A 36 -6.83 0.09 -14.25
CA GLY A 36 -6.15 0.46 -13.00
C GLY A 36 -4.87 -0.34 -12.69
N ILE A 37 -4.50 -1.34 -13.53
CA ILE A 37 -3.21 -2.05 -13.46
C ILE A 37 -2.21 -1.60 -14.53
N SER A 38 -2.68 -0.85 -15.52
CA SER A 38 -1.81 -0.31 -16.56
C SER A 38 -0.95 0.84 -16.03
N PRO A 39 0.38 0.81 -16.19
CA PRO A 39 1.24 1.97 -15.92
C PRO A 39 1.15 3.05 -17.02
N VAL A 40 0.23 2.91 -17.98
CA VAL A 40 -0.02 3.90 -19.05
C VAL A 40 -1.17 4.82 -18.60
N PRO A 41 -0.94 6.13 -18.39
CA PRO A 41 -1.97 7.06 -17.92
C PRO A 41 -3.11 7.26 -18.95
N GLU A 42 -4.37 7.31 -18.49
CA GLU A 42 -5.53 7.67 -19.34
C GLU A 42 -5.48 9.12 -19.87
N THR A 43 -4.67 9.98 -19.25
CA THR A 43 -4.67 11.43 -19.47
C THR A 43 -4.06 11.90 -20.79
N GLU A 44 -3.38 11.03 -21.54
CA GLU A 44 -2.71 11.44 -22.78
C GLU A 44 -3.64 11.48 -24.01
N GLN A 45 -4.82 10.85 -23.98
CA GLN A 45 -5.86 11.02 -25.02
C GLN A 45 -7.29 10.85 -24.45
N PRO A 46 -8.03 11.95 -24.20
CA PRO A 46 -9.41 11.87 -23.73
C PRO A 46 -10.30 11.20 -24.81
N GLY A 47 -10.78 9.98 -24.53
CA GLY A 47 -11.72 9.27 -25.39
C GLY A 47 -11.18 8.07 -26.19
N THR A 48 -9.92 7.66 -25.98
CA THR A 48 -9.40 6.38 -26.50
C THR A 48 -9.42 5.31 -25.40
N ALA A 49 -10.00 4.14 -25.69
CA ALA A 49 -10.02 3.00 -24.77
C ALA A 49 -8.60 2.69 -24.28
N ALA A 50 -8.42 2.58 -22.95
CA ALA A 50 -7.17 2.10 -22.35
C ALA A 50 -6.71 0.84 -23.10
N HIS A 51 -5.50 0.86 -23.67
CA HIS A 51 -4.92 -0.30 -24.37
C HIS A 51 -4.68 -1.42 -23.36
N PRO A 52 -5.56 -2.43 -23.23
CA PRO A 52 -5.50 -3.39 -22.15
C PRO A 52 -4.64 -4.59 -22.53
N PHE A 53 -4.05 -4.62 -23.74
CA PHE A 53 -3.11 -5.65 -24.14
C PHE A 53 -1.72 -5.06 -24.32
N VAL A 54 -0.72 -5.81 -23.88
CA VAL A 54 0.70 -5.54 -24.15
C VAL A 54 1.36 -6.76 -24.77
N LEU A 55 2.42 -6.51 -25.54
CA LEU A 55 3.27 -7.53 -26.15
C LEU A 55 4.64 -6.92 -26.47
N VAL A 56 5.62 -7.78 -26.73
CA VAL A 56 6.98 -7.37 -27.08
C VAL A 56 7.36 -7.86 -28.48
N ASP A 57 8.31 -7.20 -29.12
CA ASP A 57 9.11 -7.81 -30.20
C ASP A 57 10.50 -8.07 -29.63
N ILE A 58 10.82 -9.35 -29.37
CA ILE A 58 11.92 -9.70 -28.47
C ILE A 58 13.24 -9.13 -28.97
N LEU A 59 13.61 -9.42 -30.22
CA LEU A 59 14.93 -9.07 -30.72
C LEU A 59 15.10 -7.59 -31.03
N ASP A 60 13.98 -6.89 -31.28
CA ASP A 60 13.95 -5.45 -31.47
C ASP A 60 13.86 -4.68 -30.13
N GLY A 61 13.76 -5.39 -28.99
CA GLY A 61 13.68 -4.80 -27.66
C GLY A 61 12.47 -3.89 -27.46
N ALA A 62 11.41 -4.07 -28.26
CA ALA A 62 10.29 -3.13 -28.34
C ALA A 62 9.09 -3.61 -27.52
N LEU A 63 8.49 -2.71 -26.75
CA LEU A 63 7.22 -2.91 -26.02
C LEU A 63 6.08 -2.22 -26.76
N TYR A 64 4.98 -2.93 -27.02
CA TYR A 64 3.78 -2.39 -27.65
C TYR A 64 2.55 -2.57 -26.77
N SER A 65 1.56 -1.69 -26.96
CA SER A 65 0.21 -1.85 -26.42
C SER A 65 -0.86 -1.75 -27.51
N THR A 66 -2.02 -2.37 -27.29
CA THR A 66 -3.15 -2.33 -28.23
C THR A 66 -4.49 -2.59 -27.52
N THR A 67 -5.61 -2.26 -28.17
CA THR A 67 -6.95 -2.71 -27.74
C THR A 67 -7.29 -4.12 -28.23
N ALA A 68 -6.48 -4.67 -29.14
CA ALA A 68 -6.72 -5.93 -29.84
C ALA A 68 -8.06 -5.96 -30.61
N GLU A 69 -8.58 -4.80 -31.03
CA GLU A 69 -9.66 -4.77 -32.02
C GLU A 69 -9.06 -4.93 -33.43
N PRO A 70 -9.80 -5.55 -34.37
CA PRO A 70 -9.35 -5.62 -35.76
C PRO A 70 -8.99 -4.23 -36.31
N GLY A 71 -7.73 -4.03 -36.70
CA GLY A 71 -7.22 -2.76 -37.22
C GLY A 71 -6.99 -1.65 -36.18
N SER A 72 -7.02 -1.92 -34.88
CA SER A 72 -6.74 -0.89 -33.84
C SER A 72 -5.28 -0.41 -33.83
N GLY A 73 -4.37 -1.17 -34.43
CA GLY A 73 -2.95 -0.86 -34.49
C GLY A 73 -2.17 -1.23 -33.22
N LEU A 74 -0.84 -1.14 -33.32
CA LEU A 74 0.13 -1.32 -32.24
C LEU A 74 0.80 0.01 -31.86
N THR A 75 0.54 0.47 -30.65
CA THR A 75 1.13 1.68 -30.06
C THR A 75 2.48 1.35 -29.42
N LEU A 76 3.58 1.87 -29.97
CA LEU A 76 4.92 1.70 -29.40
C LEU A 76 4.98 2.37 -28.02
N GLN A 77 5.32 1.60 -27.01
CA GLN A 77 5.52 2.10 -25.65
C GLN A 77 6.97 2.56 -25.43
N GLY A 78 7.92 1.87 -26.04
CA GLY A 78 9.33 2.22 -26.03
C GLY A 78 10.16 1.05 -26.56
N SER A 79 11.46 1.28 -26.75
CA SER A 79 12.41 0.28 -27.23
C SER A 79 13.70 0.36 -26.44
N LEU A 80 14.33 -0.79 -26.21
CA LEU A 80 15.59 -0.95 -25.49
C LEU A 80 16.65 -1.53 -26.45
N ASP A 81 17.92 -1.28 -26.17
CA ASP A 81 19.05 -1.79 -26.99
C ASP A 81 19.38 -3.28 -26.69
N GLU A 82 18.50 -3.98 -25.98
CA GLU A 82 18.64 -5.36 -25.57
C GLU A 82 17.36 -6.15 -25.81
N PRO A 83 17.44 -7.48 -26.04
CA PRO A 83 16.26 -8.28 -26.26
C PRO A 83 15.29 -8.25 -25.07
N LEU A 84 14.02 -7.96 -25.31
CA LEU A 84 12.99 -7.86 -24.28
C LEU A 84 12.03 -9.04 -24.38
N GLY A 85 12.18 -10.05 -23.52
CA GLY A 85 11.41 -11.29 -23.59
C GLY A 85 9.96 -11.16 -23.13
N ALA A 86 9.72 -10.43 -22.04
CA ALA A 86 8.38 -10.15 -21.52
C ALA A 86 8.43 -9.06 -20.44
N VAL A 87 7.26 -8.48 -20.15
CA VAL A 87 7.07 -7.50 -19.07
C VAL A 87 5.84 -7.80 -18.23
N ALA A 88 5.83 -7.33 -16.98
CA ALA A 88 4.64 -7.27 -16.15
C ALA A 88 4.63 -6.00 -15.28
N PRO A 89 3.46 -5.48 -14.87
CA PRO A 89 3.39 -4.30 -14.01
C PRO A 89 3.99 -4.55 -12.61
N VAL A 90 4.47 -3.51 -11.94
CA VAL A 90 5.01 -3.59 -10.56
C VAL A 90 4.07 -2.92 -9.57
N ARG A 91 3.96 -3.49 -8.36
CA ARG A 91 3.24 -2.90 -7.22
C ARG A 91 4.17 -2.75 -6.01
N GLN A 92 4.15 -1.57 -5.41
CA GLN A 92 4.73 -1.28 -4.10
C GLN A 92 3.62 -0.86 -3.12
N HIS A 93 3.50 -1.59 -2.00
CA HIS A 93 2.69 -1.23 -0.82
C HIS A 93 1.19 -0.84 -1.00
N SER A 94 0.58 -0.97 -2.20
CA SER A 94 -0.81 -0.56 -2.46
C SER A 94 -1.59 -1.49 -3.40
N SER A 95 -2.90 -1.25 -3.52
CA SER A 95 -3.82 -1.93 -4.45
C SER A 95 -3.69 -1.47 -5.91
N ALA A 96 -2.78 -0.56 -6.24
CA ALA A 96 -2.50 -0.09 -7.61
C ALA A 96 -1.01 -0.22 -8.00
N PRO A 97 -0.67 -0.38 -9.28
CA PRO A 97 0.71 -0.38 -9.76
C PRO A 97 1.39 0.98 -9.56
N ASP A 98 2.71 0.94 -9.39
CA ASP A 98 3.52 2.13 -9.12
C ASP A 98 4.05 2.85 -10.39
N GLY A 99 3.58 2.44 -11.56
CA GLY A 99 3.98 3.02 -12.85
C GLY A 99 5.18 2.33 -13.52
N ARG A 100 5.79 1.31 -12.89
CA ARG A 100 6.93 0.57 -13.46
C ARG A 100 6.55 -0.78 -14.04
N TRP A 101 7.47 -1.31 -14.85
CA TRP A 101 7.46 -2.68 -15.36
C TRP A 101 8.60 -3.49 -14.74
N ILE A 102 8.34 -4.73 -14.36
CA ILE A 102 9.36 -5.76 -14.24
C ILE A 102 9.55 -6.39 -15.63
N ALA A 103 10.78 -6.62 -16.04
CA ALA A 103 11.12 -7.08 -17.37
C ALA A 103 12.11 -8.23 -17.33
N ALA A 104 11.89 -9.21 -18.21
CA ALA A 104 12.90 -10.18 -18.60
C ALA A 104 13.68 -9.59 -19.78
N LEU A 105 14.85 -9.03 -19.50
CA LEU A 105 15.62 -8.17 -20.42
C LEU A 105 17.04 -8.70 -20.58
N GLY A 106 17.49 -8.80 -21.83
CA GLY A 106 18.84 -9.22 -22.18
C GLY A 106 19.20 -10.56 -21.54
N LYS A 107 20.07 -10.52 -20.52
CA LYS A 107 20.58 -11.70 -19.80
C LYS A 107 19.97 -11.89 -18.41
N GLY A 108 18.95 -11.12 -18.04
CA GLY A 108 18.31 -11.26 -16.74
C GLY A 108 17.10 -10.37 -16.53
N LEU A 109 17.06 -9.69 -15.39
CA LEU A 109 15.87 -8.99 -14.90
C LEU A 109 16.15 -7.50 -14.70
N ALA A 110 15.17 -6.67 -15.06
CA ALA A 110 15.27 -5.22 -14.92
C ALA A 110 13.92 -4.60 -14.54
N LEU A 111 13.96 -3.47 -13.83
CA LEU A 111 12.83 -2.57 -13.71
C LEU A 111 12.92 -1.50 -14.79
N LEU A 112 11.79 -1.26 -15.45
CA LEU A 112 11.63 -0.25 -16.48
C LEU A 112 10.65 0.82 -16.02
N GLU A 113 10.93 2.06 -16.38
CA GLU A 113 10.04 3.20 -16.13
C GLU A 113 9.99 4.07 -17.39
N ARG A 114 8.89 4.80 -17.59
CA ARG A 114 8.84 5.87 -18.58
C ARG A 114 9.42 7.14 -17.97
N CYS A 115 10.44 7.70 -18.60
CA CYS A 115 10.96 9.01 -18.18
C CYS A 115 10.02 10.15 -18.63
N ALA A 116 10.31 11.37 -18.18
CA ALA A 116 9.49 12.55 -18.49
C ALA A 116 9.42 12.89 -19.99
N THR A 117 10.33 12.37 -20.83
CA THR A 117 10.28 12.52 -22.30
C THR A 117 9.39 11.46 -22.96
N GLY A 118 8.83 10.53 -22.19
CA GLY A 118 7.99 9.43 -22.65
C GLY A 118 8.76 8.18 -23.07
N GLU A 119 10.10 8.19 -23.05
CA GLU A 119 10.91 7.02 -23.42
C GLU A 119 10.95 5.98 -22.30
N LEU A 120 10.94 4.69 -22.68
CA LEU A 120 11.10 3.57 -21.75
C LEU A 120 12.58 3.39 -21.43
N GLN A 121 12.95 3.40 -20.15
CA GLN A 121 14.34 3.24 -19.71
C GLN A 121 14.46 2.19 -18.61
N VAL A 122 15.63 1.55 -18.55
CA VAL A 122 16.03 0.71 -17.42
C VAL A 122 16.35 1.62 -16.23
N VAL A 123 15.57 1.51 -15.15
CA VAL A 123 15.81 2.25 -13.90
C VAL A 123 16.58 1.43 -12.88
N GLU A 124 16.54 0.10 -12.98
CA GLU A 124 17.26 -0.80 -12.11
C GLU A 124 17.55 -2.13 -12.83
N THR A 125 18.80 -2.59 -12.80
CA THR A 125 19.15 -3.96 -13.19
C THR A 125 19.16 -4.83 -11.94
N LEU A 126 18.22 -5.79 -11.84
CA LEU A 126 18.04 -6.63 -10.65
C LEU A 126 19.03 -7.81 -10.61
N GLY A 127 19.48 -8.25 -11.78
CA GLY A 127 20.52 -9.27 -11.91
C GLY A 127 20.59 -9.84 -13.32
N GLU A 128 21.72 -10.45 -13.66
CA GLU A 128 21.95 -11.10 -14.96
C GLU A 128 22.28 -12.59 -14.81
N PRO A 129 21.34 -13.45 -14.36
CA PRO A 129 21.64 -14.86 -14.11
C PRO A 129 22.15 -15.60 -15.35
N ALA A 130 21.84 -15.16 -16.56
CA ALA A 130 22.31 -15.80 -17.79
C ALA A 130 23.74 -15.38 -18.19
N ALA A 131 24.31 -14.35 -17.56
CA ALA A 131 25.64 -13.87 -17.89
C ALA A 131 26.73 -14.89 -17.53
N GLY A 132 27.47 -15.35 -18.54
CA GLY A 132 28.62 -16.24 -18.36
C GLY A 132 28.28 -17.67 -17.94
N ARG A 133 27.01 -18.09 -17.93
CA ARG A 133 26.60 -19.46 -17.59
C ARG A 133 26.92 -20.49 -18.67
N SER A 134 26.99 -20.07 -19.92
CA SER A 134 27.29 -20.96 -21.05
C SER A 134 28.35 -20.36 -21.98
N SER A 135 29.02 -21.24 -22.73
CA SER A 135 29.86 -20.87 -23.88
C SER A 135 29.05 -20.27 -25.03
N VAL A 136 27.75 -20.59 -25.12
CA VAL A 136 26.82 -19.97 -26.05
C VAL A 136 26.12 -18.81 -25.34
N PRO A 137 26.00 -17.63 -25.96
CA PRO A 137 25.23 -16.54 -25.37
C PRO A 137 23.79 -16.98 -25.08
N LEU A 138 23.29 -16.57 -23.91
CA LEU A 138 21.92 -16.82 -23.45
C LEU A 138 21.13 -15.51 -23.49
N ARG A 139 19.82 -15.60 -23.70
CA ARG A 139 18.87 -14.49 -23.56
C ARG A 139 17.64 -14.90 -22.76
N MET A 140 16.99 -13.91 -22.16
CA MET A 140 15.63 -14.08 -21.66
C MET A 140 14.67 -14.30 -22.83
N ASN A 141 13.66 -15.15 -22.61
CA ASN A 141 12.74 -15.59 -23.66
C ASN A 141 11.28 -15.25 -23.37
N ASP A 142 10.73 -15.77 -22.28
CA ASP A 142 9.36 -15.52 -21.85
C ASP A 142 9.33 -15.30 -20.33
N ALA A 143 8.30 -14.65 -19.81
CA ALA A 143 8.12 -14.46 -18.38
C ALA A 143 6.69 -14.09 -17.98
N VAL A 144 6.28 -14.50 -16.78
CA VAL A 144 4.97 -14.15 -16.22
C VAL A 144 5.07 -13.94 -14.71
N VAL A 145 4.12 -13.20 -14.14
CA VAL A 145 3.94 -13.11 -12.68
C VAL A 145 2.91 -14.14 -12.24
N ASP A 146 3.22 -14.91 -11.19
CA ASP A 146 2.26 -15.85 -10.59
C ASP A 146 1.17 -15.12 -9.76
N PRO A 147 0.08 -15.80 -9.38
CA PRO A 147 -0.97 -15.21 -8.52
C PRO A 147 -0.51 -14.68 -7.15
N HIS A 148 0.73 -14.99 -6.72
CA HIS A 148 1.32 -14.58 -5.46
C HIS A 148 2.39 -13.49 -5.63
N GLY A 149 2.51 -12.91 -6.83
CA GLY A 149 3.35 -11.75 -7.11
C GLY A 149 4.81 -12.05 -7.44
N ARG A 150 5.20 -13.32 -7.64
CA ARG A 150 6.57 -13.72 -8.02
C ARG A 150 6.75 -13.63 -9.52
N PHE A 151 7.87 -13.11 -10.00
CA PHE A 151 8.16 -13.02 -11.44
C PHE A 151 8.99 -14.23 -11.90
N TRP A 152 8.46 -15.01 -12.83
CA TRP A 152 9.07 -16.23 -13.35
C TRP A 152 9.51 -16.01 -14.79
N ALA A 153 10.77 -16.28 -15.11
CA ALA A 153 11.32 -15.96 -16.43
C ALA A 153 12.19 -17.10 -16.98
N GLY A 154 11.95 -17.47 -18.24
CA GLY A 154 12.71 -18.48 -18.96
C GLY A 154 13.90 -17.86 -19.70
N ALA A 155 15.05 -18.53 -19.66
CA ALA A 155 16.22 -18.20 -20.46
C ALA A 155 16.57 -19.34 -21.42
N MET A 156 17.09 -18.99 -22.59
CA MET A 156 17.49 -19.94 -23.63
C MET A 156 18.81 -19.54 -24.30
N ALA A 157 19.48 -20.51 -24.93
CA ALA A 157 20.61 -20.25 -25.81
C ALA A 157 20.15 -19.75 -27.18
N TYR A 158 20.90 -18.85 -27.81
CA TYR A 158 20.55 -18.29 -29.12
C TYR A 158 20.52 -19.34 -30.25
N ASP A 159 21.25 -20.44 -30.11
CA ASP A 159 21.22 -21.55 -31.07
C ASP A 159 20.09 -22.57 -30.79
N GLY A 160 19.37 -22.41 -29.67
CA GLY A 160 18.28 -23.30 -29.26
C GLY A 160 18.75 -24.67 -28.76
N ASP A 161 20.03 -24.82 -28.39
CA ASP A 161 20.58 -26.09 -27.93
C ASP A 161 19.95 -26.57 -26.61
N ALA A 162 19.63 -27.86 -26.57
CA ALA A 162 19.08 -28.51 -25.38
C ALA A 162 20.10 -28.55 -24.22
N GLY A 163 19.62 -28.27 -23.01
CA GLY A 163 20.40 -28.41 -21.78
C GLY A 163 21.12 -27.14 -21.31
N GLN A 164 20.86 -25.98 -21.92
CA GLN A 164 21.46 -24.71 -21.52
C GLN A 164 20.44 -23.68 -21.02
N GLY A 165 19.16 -23.89 -21.34
CA GLY A 165 18.05 -23.08 -20.86
C GLY A 165 17.72 -23.38 -19.40
N PHE A 166 17.07 -22.43 -18.75
CA PHE A 166 16.66 -22.54 -17.35
C PHE A 166 15.46 -21.65 -17.07
N LEU A 167 14.73 -21.96 -16.00
CA LEU A 167 13.68 -21.12 -15.45
C LEU A 167 14.19 -20.48 -14.16
N LEU A 168 14.01 -19.17 -14.03
CA LEU A 168 14.31 -18.44 -12.81
C LEU A 168 13.04 -17.85 -12.21
N ARG A 169 13.11 -17.52 -10.92
CA ARG A 169 12.07 -16.86 -10.13
C ARG A 169 12.68 -15.69 -9.37
N LEU A 170 12.03 -14.53 -9.43
CA LEU A 170 12.25 -13.38 -8.57
C LEU A 170 11.11 -13.32 -7.55
N ASP A 171 11.46 -13.46 -6.28
CA ASP A 171 10.51 -13.33 -5.17
C ASP A 171 10.25 -11.88 -4.80
N PRO A 172 9.15 -11.59 -4.10
CA PRO A 172 8.84 -10.25 -3.65
C PRO A 172 9.91 -9.59 -2.80
N ASP A 173 10.74 -10.36 -2.10
CA ASP A 173 11.84 -9.84 -1.28
C ASP A 173 13.09 -9.41 -2.10
N GLY A 174 13.03 -9.54 -3.43
CA GLY A 174 14.15 -9.23 -4.33
C GLY A 174 15.06 -10.42 -4.62
N SER A 175 14.86 -11.58 -3.96
CA SER A 175 15.72 -12.74 -4.18
C SER A 175 15.47 -13.40 -5.54
N ILE A 176 16.56 -13.70 -6.25
CA ILE A 176 16.53 -14.39 -7.55
C ILE A 176 17.03 -15.82 -7.38
N GLN A 177 16.24 -16.79 -7.82
CA GLN A 177 16.58 -18.21 -7.76
C GLN A 177 16.41 -18.86 -9.13
N ILE A 178 17.33 -19.74 -9.51
CA ILE A 178 17.13 -20.65 -10.63
C ILE A 178 16.39 -21.87 -10.08
N VAL A 179 15.20 -22.12 -10.62
CA VAL A 179 14.25 -23.09 -10.08
C VAL A 179 14.18 -24.36 -10.93
N LEU A 180 14.55 -24.29 -12.22
CA LEU A 180 14.73 -25.42 -13.11
C LEU A 180 15.93 -25.17 -14.02
N GLU A 181 16.73 -26.21 -14.26
CA GLU A 181 17.89 -26.19 -15.17
C GLU A 181 17.70 -27.24 -16.28
N ASP A 182 18.67 -27.33 -17.19
CA ASP A 182 18.74 -28.32 -18.27
C ASP A 182 17.56 -28.30 -19.26
N LEU A 183 16.97 -27.12 -19.49
CA LEU A 183 15.90 -26.91 -20.48
C LEU A 183 16.50 -26.58 -21.86
N ALA A 184 15.73 -26.75 -22.94
CA ALA A 184 16.13 -26.25 -24.27
C ALA A 184 15.60 -24.84 -24.50
N ILE A 185 14.27 -24.70 -24.64
CA ILE A 185 13.59 -23.41 -24.84
C ILE A 185 12.36 -23.37 -23.93
N PRO A 186 12.49 -22.83 -22.71
CA PRO A 186 11.36 -22.66 -21.82
C PRO A 186 10.39 -21.59 -22.35
N ASN A 187 9.13 -21.99 -22.50
CA ASN A 187 8.03 -21.11 -22.89
C ASN A 187 6.85 -21.27 -21.93
N GLY A 188 6.08 -20.19 -21.78
CA GLY A 188 5.38 -19.95 -20.53
C GLY A 188 6.35 -19.43 -19.45
N PRO A 189 6.04 -19.56 -18.15
CA PRO A 189 5.01 -20.44 -17.59
C PRO A 189 3.60 -19.86 -17.67
N ALA A 190 2.60 -20.72 -17.41
CA ALA A 190 1.23 -20.32 -17.08
C ALA A 190 0.81 -20.97 -15.75
N PHE A 191 -0.10 -20.32 -15.01
CA PHE A 191 -0.51 -20.75 -13.68
C PHE A 191 -2.02 -20.98 -13.58
N SER A 192 -2.43 -21.94 -12.74
CA SER A 192 -3.82 -22.07 -12.30
C SER A 192 -4.28 -20.83 -11.52
N ALA A 193 -5.60 -20.65 -11.37
CA ALA A 193 -6.21 -19.54 -10.64
C ALA A 193 -5.57 -19.23 -9.27
N ASP A 194 -5.26 -20.29 -8.53
CA ASP A 194 -4.74 -20.26 -7.16
C ASP A 194 -3.20 -20.24 -7.11
N GLY A 195 -2.54 -20.35 -8.26
CA GLY A 195 -1.10 -20.45 -8.40
C GLY A 195 -0.50 -21.78 -7.92
N ALA A 196 -1.31 -22.77 -7.54
CA ALA A 196 -0.83 -24.05 -7.01
C ALA A 196 -0.27 -24.99 -8.10
N THR A 197 -0.61 -24.72 -9.37
CA THR A 197 -0.13 -25.48 -10.53
C THR A 197 0.56 -24.54 -11.52
N MET A 198 1.79 -24.90 -11.92
CA MET A 198 2.53 -24.25 -12.99
C MET A 198 2.63 -25.17 -14.20
N TYR A 199 2.38 -24.63 -15.39
CA TYR A 199 2.61 -25.28 -16.68
C TYR A 199 3.81 -24.61 -17.35
N LEU A 200 4.74 -25.41 -17.87
CA LEU A 200 5.92 -24.92 -18.59
C LEU A 200 6.18 -25.83 -19.77
N SER A 201 6.35 -25.25 -20.96
CA SER A 201 6.82 -25.99 -22.13
C SER A 201 8.33 -25.97 -22.24
N ASP A 202 8.86 -27.05 -22.80
CA ASP A 202 10.21 -27.06 -23.37
C ASP A 202 10.08 -27.33 -24.88
N THR A 203 10.03 -26.25 -25.67
CA THR A 203 9.46 -26.25 -27.02
C THR A 203 10.07 -27.31 -27.96
N PRO A 204 11.40 -27.49 -28.07
CA PRO A 204 12.00 -28.50 -28.94
C PRO A 204 11.67 -29.95 -28.55
N THR A 205 11.31 -30.18 -27.28
CA THR A 205 10.97 -31.53 -26.79
C THR A 205 9.53 -31.91 -27.08
N GLY A 206 8.67 -30.94 -27.42
CA GLY A 206 7.23 -31.12 -27.59
C GLY A 206 6.46 -31.26 -26.27
N TRP A 207 7.12 -31.28 -25.12
CA TRP A 207 6.48 -31.47 -23.82
C TRP A 207 6.05 -30.16 -23.17
N ILE A 208 4.83 -30.17 -22.63
CA ILE A 208 4.38 -29.30 -21.56
C ILE A 208 4.42 -30.13 -20.27
N ARG A 209 5.15 -29.67 -19.27
CA ARG A 209 5.22 -30.28 -17.95
C ARG A 209 4.36 -29.49 -16.98
N ARG A 210 3.81 -30.19 -15.99
CA ARG A 210 3.01 -29.64 -14.90
C ARG A 210 3.76 -29.80 -13.59
N TYR A 211 3.84 -28.73 -12.79
CA TYR A 211 4.50 -28.70 -11.50
C TYR A 211 3.51 -28.27 -10.42
N ARG A 212 3.62 -28.86 -9.24
CA ARG A 212 2.96 -28.32 -8.05
C ARG A 212 3.84 -27.23 -7.44
N VAL A 213 3.24 -26.08 -7.19
CA VAL A 213 3.89 -24.93 -6.56
C VAL A 213 3.49 -24.89 -5.09
N ASP A 214 4.48 -24.82 -4.20
CA ASP A 214 4.25 -24.44 -2.82
C ASP A 214 3.91 -22.94 -2.77
N ILE A 215 2.65 -22.61 -2.52
CA ILE A 215 2.18 -21.22 -2.59
C ILE A 215 2.91 -20.27 -1.62
N ALA A 216 3.42 -20.79 -0.49
CA ALA A 216 4.08 -19.98 0.54
C ALA A 216 5.53 -19.65 0.15
N THR A 217 6.24 -20.61 -0.44
CA THR A 217 7.68 -20.49 -0.71
C THR A 217 8.02 -20.34 -2.21
N GLY A 218 7.05 -20.60 -3.08
CA GLY A 218 7.20 -20.74 -4.52
C GLY A 218 7.93 -22.01 -4.96
N GLY A 219 8.27 -22.92 -4.04
CA GLY A 219 9.04 -24.13 -4.37
C GLY A 219 8.29 -25.05 -5.33
N LEU A 220 9.01 -25.67 -6.27
CA LEU A 220 8.47 -26.64 -7.21
C LEU A 220 8.71 -28.07 -6.72
N ASP A 221 7.80 -28.98 -7.05
CA ASP A 221 8.09 -30.43 -6.99
C ASP A 221 8.88 -30.90 -8.23
N ALA A 222 9.02 -32.22 -8.41
CA ALA A 222 9.76 -32.80 -9.53
C ALA A 222 9.11 -32.56 -10.90
N GLY A 223 7.85 -32.11 -10.92
CA GLY A 223 7.03 -32.01 -12.11
C GLY A 223 6.67 -33.35 -12.72
N GLU A 224 5.63 -33.36 -13.53
CA GLU A 224 5.22 -34.49 -14.34
C GLU A 224 5.02 -34.09 -15.80
N ASP A 225 5.26 -35.04 -16.69
CA ASP A 225 4.97 -34.87 -18.10
C ASP A 225 3.45 -34.86 -18.30
N PHE A 226 2.93 -33.75 -18.80
CA PHE A 226 1.48 -33.50 -18.82
C PHE A 226 0.91 -33.65 -20.22
N ILE A 227 1.46 -32.93 -21.20
CA ILE A 227 0.99 -32.93 -22.59
C ILE A 227 2.20 -33.05 -23.51
N HIS A 228 2.09 -33.88 -24.55
CA HIS A 228 3.07 -33.96 -25.63
C HIS A 228 2.42 -33.54 -26.95
N ILE A 229 3.00 -32.51 -27.59
CA ILE A 229 2.62 -32.04 -28.92
C ILE A 229 3.64 -32.61 -29.91
N SER A 230 3.19 -33.51 -30.79
CA SER A 230 4.07 -34.22 -31.74
C SER A 230 4.32 -33.48 -33.05
N GLU A 231 3.53 -32.45 -33.36
CA GLU A 231 3.65 -31.65 -34.58
C GLU A 231 3.70 -30.17 -34.21
N GLY A 232 4.82 -29.51 -34.55
CA GLY A 232 5.16 -28.20 -34.01
C GLY A 232 5.72 -28.28 -32.59
N GLY A 233 5.83 -27.14 -31.92
CA GLY A 233 6.31 -27.06 -30.53
C GLY A 233 5.35 -26.23 -29.65
N PRO A 234 5.08 -26.63 -28.40
CA PRO A 234 4.31 -25.81 -27.47
C PRO A 234 5.09 -24.53 -27.14
N ASP A 235 4.43 -23.40 -27.26
CA ASP A 235 5.02 -22.07 -27.07
C ASP A 235 4.27 -21.28 -25.97
N GLY A 236 4.25 -19.96 -26.04
CA GLY A 236 3.54 -19.07 -25.12
C GLY A 236 2.11 -19.54 -24.81
N MET A 237 1.78 -19.49 -23.52
CA MET A 237 0.59 -20.13 -22.95
C MET A 237 -0.12 -19.26 -21.92
N THR A 238 -1.41 -19.53 -21.72
CA THR A 238 -2.23 -18.86 -20.70
C THR A 238 -3.30 -19.81 -20.16
N VAL A 239 -3.90 -19.48 -19.02
CA VAL A 239 -5.02 -20.23 -18.44
C VAL A 239 -6.26 -19.34 -18.45
N ASP A 240 -7.36 -19.86 -18.98
CA ASP A 240 -8.62 -19.11 -19.04
C ASP A 240 -9.40 -19.15 -17.71
N ALA A 241 -10.53 -18.45 -17.66
CA ALA A 241 -11.38 -18.39 -16.47
C ALA A 241 -12.03 -19.73 -16.09
N GLU A 242 -11.98 -20.74 -16.96
CA GLU A 242 -12.45 -22.11 -16.70
C GLU A 242 -11.29 -23.05 -16.30
N ASP A 243 -10.12 -22.49 -15.98
CA ASP A 243 -8.87 -23.20 -15.68
C ASP A 243 -8.36 -24.11 -16.81
N CYS A 244 -8.80 -23.87 -18.05
CA CYS A 244 -8.29 -24.58 -19.21
C CYS A 244 -6.98 -23.94 -19.71
N LEU A 245 -5.99 -24.77 -20.01
CA LEU A 245 -4.69 -24.35 -20.53
C LEU A 245 -4.76 -24.10 -22.03
N TRP A 246 -4.37 -22.91 -22.46
CA TRP A 246 -4.17 -22.54 -23.85
C TRP A 246 -2.69 -22.51 -24.18
N SER A 247 -2.29 -23.10 -25.30
CA SER A 247 -0.91 -23.10 -25.79
C SER A 247 -0.89 -22.72 -27.26
N ALA A 248 -0.02 -21.77 -27.63
CA ALA A 248 0.35 -21.59 -29.02
C ALA A 248 1.18 -22.81 -29.46
N VAL A 249 1.07 -23.19 -30.74
CA VAL A 249 1.83 -24.29 -31.32
C VAL A 249 2.71 -23.73 -32.43
N TRP A 250 3.95 -23.39 -32.10
CA TRP A 250 4.96 -22.91 -33.04
C TRP A 250 5.15 -23.90 -34.18
N GLY A 251 5.03 -23.42 -35.43
CA GLY A 251 5.12 -24.24 -36.63
C GLY A 251 3.90 -25.13 -36.90
N GLY A 252 2.89 -25.12 -36.02
CA GLY A 252 1.68 -25.95 -36.13
C GLY A 252 0.45 -25.23 -36.65
N SER A 253 0.53 -23.91 -36.88
CA SER A 253 -0.59 -23.04 -37.32
C SER A 253 -1.86 -23.19 -36.48
N CYS A 254 -1.73 -23.48 -35.18
CA CYS A 254 -2.88 -23.66 -34.31
C CYS A 254 -2.60 -23.26 -32.86
N LEU A 255 -3.69 -23.07 -32.12
CA LEU A 255 -3.71 -23.02 -30.66
C LEU A 255 -4.38 -24.30 -30.15
N HIS A 256 -3.89 -24.82 -29.04
CA HIS A 256 -4.55 -25.93 -28.35
C HIS A 256 -5.15 -25.44 -27.03
N ARG A 257 -6.38 -25.85 -26.74
CA ARG A 257 -7.05 -25.65 -25.45
C ARG A 257 -7.26 -26.99 -24.77
N TYR A 258 -6.67 -27.17 -23.59
CA TYR A 258 -6.72 -28.40 -22.81
C TYR A 258 -7.52 -28.21 -21.52
N SER A 259 -8.20 -29.26 -21.08
CA SER A 259 -8.82 -29.29 -19.75
C SER A 259 -7.75 -29.33 -18.65
N PRO A 260 -8.11 -29.02 -17.39
CA PRO A 260 -7.20 -29.19 -16.24
C PRO A 260 -6.63 -30.61 -16.09
N SER A 261 -7.30 -31.62 -16.64
CA SER A 261 -6.84 -33.02 -16.63
C SER A 261 -5.97 -33.40 -17.83
N GLY A 262 -5.72 -32.48 -18.78
CA GLY A 262 -4.86 -32.71 -19.94
C GLY A 262 -5.59 -33.23 -21.19
N GLU A 263 -6.93 -33.24 -21.19
CA GLU A 263 -7.70 -33.60 -22.37
C GLU A 263 -7.68 -32.45 -23.38
N LEU A 264 -7.34 -32.71 -24.65
CA LEU A 264 -7.43 -31.71 -25.71
C LEU A 264 -8.91 -31.43 -26.02
N LEU A 265 -9.40 -30.26 -25.58
CA LEU A 265 -10.77 -29.83 -25.78
C LEU A 265 -10.98 -29.25 -27.17
N GLU A 266 -10.02 -28.45 -27.66
CA GLU A 266 -10.10 -27.81 -28.96
C GLU A 266 -8.72 -27.60 -29.59
N ARG A 267 -8.62 -27.87 -30.89
CA ARG A 267 -7.52 -27.43 -31.76
C ARG A 267 -8.05 -26.33 -32.67
N ILE A 268 -7.52 -25.12 -32.50
CA ILE A 268 -8.01 -23.90 -33.13
C ILE A 268 -7.02 -23.49 -34.21
N GLU A 269 -7.42 -23.56 -35.48
CA GLU A 269 -6.58 -23.12 -36.59
C GLU A 269 -6.42 -21.59 -36.58
N VAL A 270 -5.20 -21.12 -36.83
CA VAL A 270 -4.86 -19.69 -36.96
C VAL A 270 -4.20 -19.42 -38.32
N PRO A 271 -4.39 -18.25 -38.92
CA PRO A 271 -3.85 -17.91 -40.24
C PRO A 271 -2.36 -17.54 -40.23
N VAL A 272 -1.58 -18.02 -39.26
CA VAL A 272 -0.13 -17.79 -39.11
C VAL A 272 0.57 -19.12 -38.93
N ARG A 273 1.79 -19.27 -39.44
CA ARG A 273 2.54 -20.53 -39.32
C ARG A 273 3.21 -20.72 -37.97
N GLN A 274 3.65 -19.62 -37.37
CA GLN A 274 4.35 -19.61 -36.08
C GLN A 274 3.61 -18.69 -35.11
N PRO A 275 2.45 -19.13 -34.56
CA PRO A 275 1.89 -18.47 -33.39
C PRO A 275 2.85 -18.65 -32.21
N THR A 276 3.06 -17.58 -31.46
CA THR A 276 4.10 -17.49 -30.42
C THR A 276 3.53 -17.35 -29.02
N SER A 277 2.62 -16.39 -28.79
CA SER A 277 2.00 -16.17 -27.48
C SER A 277 0.51 -15.84 -27.58
N ILE A 278 -0.22 -16.08 -26.48
CA ILE A 278 -1.66 -15.95 -26.37
C ILE A 278 -2.01 -15.05 -25.18
N ALA A 279 -2.94 -14.10 -25.38
CA ALA A 279 -3.60 -13.39 -24.29
C ALA A 279 -5.12 -13.37 -24.52
N LEU A 280 -5.91 -13.48 -23.45
CA LEU A 280 -7.37 -13.44 -23.47
C LEU A 280 -7.86 -12.24 -22.66
N SER A 281 -8.85 -11.50 -23.16
CA SER A 281 -9.46 -10.42 -22.35
C SER A 281 -10.31 -10.98 -21.22
N ALA A 282 -10.21 -10.36 -20.04
CA ALA A 282 -11.02 -10.72 -18.88
C ALA A 282 -12.40 -10.03 -18.88
N ALA A 283 -12.59 -9.01 -19.73
CA ALA A 283 -13.83 -8.24 -19.83
C ALA A 283 -14.48 -8.38 -21.23
N PRO A 284 -15.82 -8.37 -21.33
CA PRO A 284 -16.52 -8.36 -22.62
C PRO A 284 -16.26 -7.08 -23.43
N PRO A 285 -16.24 -7.15 -24.77
CA PRO A 285 -16.29 -8.37 -25.58
C PRO A 285 -15.03 -9.23 -25.39
N TYR A 286 -15.22 -10.53 -25.16
CA TYR A 286 -14.10 -11.43 -24.93
C TYR A 286 -13.35 -11.67 -26.24
N ARG A 287 -12.03 -11.44 -26.21
CA ARG A 287 -11.14 -11.58 -27.37
C ARG A 287 -9.92 -12.41 -27.00
N VAL A 288 -9.40 -13.12 -28.00
CA VAL A 288 -8.06 -13.67 -27.99
C VAL A 288 -7.14 -12.78 -28.82
N MET A 289 -5.95 -12.48 -28.31
CA MET A 289 -4.85 -11.87 -29.04
C MET A 289 -3.75 -12.91 -29.18
N VAL A 290 -3.26 -13.10 -30.40
CA VAL A 290 -2.17 -14.04 -30.71
C VAL A 290 -1.06 -13.27 -31.40
N THR A 291 0.15 -13.35 -30.87
CA THR A 291 1.36 -12.86 -31.54
C THR A 291 1.91 -13.96 -32.46
N SER A 292 2.71 -13.56 -33.44
CA SER A 292 3.39 -14.51 -34.32
C SER A 292 4.76 -14.01 -34.75
N ALA A 293 5.56 -14.90 -35.33
CA ALA A 293 6.91 -14.61 -35.78
C ALA A 293 7.07 -14.71 -37.31
N THR A 294 8.13 -14.07 -37.81
CA THR A 294 8.67 -14.32 -39.16
C THR A 294 9.99 -15.10 -39.12
N GLU A 295 10.49 -15.37 -37.92
CA GLU A 295 11.78 -16.04 -37.70
C GLU A 295 11.83 -17.42 -38.37
N ASN A 296 12.92 -17.69 -39.10
CA ASN A 296 13.14 -18.94 -39.84
C ASN A 296 12.12 -19.24 -40.96
N LEU A 297 11.27 -18.29 -41.36
CA LEU A 297 10.36 -18.44 -42.50
C LEU A 297 10.95 -17.82 -43.77
N GLN A 298 10.98 -18.60 -44.86
CA GLN A 298 11.52 -18.14 -46.16
C GLN A 298 10.46 -17.43 -47.03
N GLU A 299 9.21 -17.89 -46.99
CA GLU A 299 8.10 -17.34 -47.79
C GLU A 299 6.92 -17.07 -46.87
N LEU A 300 6.56 -15.81 -46.60
CA LEU A 300 5.52 -15.45 -45.62
C LEU A 300 4.09 -15.62 -46.15
N THR A 301 3.17 -16.05 -45.28
CA THR A 301 1.73 -15.90 -45.49
C THR A 301 1.29 -14.45 -45.27
N ASP A 302 0.02 -14.14 -45.54
CA ASP A 302 -0.52 -12.80 -45.35
C ASP A 302 -0.44 -12.30 -43.90
N HIS A 303 -0.46 -13.21 -42.91
CA HIS A 303 -0.49 -12.84 -41.49
C HIS A 303 0.78 -13.18 -40.70
N ASP A 304 1.76 -13.92 -41.23
CA ASP A 304 2.97 -14.28 -40.48
C ASP A 304 3.70 -13.04 -39.91
N GLY A 305 4.05 -13.06 -38.62
CA GLY A 305 4.62 -11.90 -37.91
C GLY A 305 3.59 -10.87 -37.44
N ARG A 306 2.31 -10.97 -37.81
CA ARG A 306 1.29 -10.04 -37.35
C ARG A 306 0.71 -10.47 -36.00
N VAL A 307 0.19 -9.49 -35.28
CA VAL A 307 -0.72 -9.74 -34.17
C VAL A 307 -2.11 -9.95 -34.75
N ILE A 308 -2.73 -11.09 -34.45
CA ILE A 308 -4.08 -11.44 -34.90
C ILE A 308 -5.03 -11.57 -33.72
N THR A 309 -6.31 -11.37 -33.96
CA THR A 309 -7.36 -11.47 -32.95
C THR A 309 -8.62 -12.13 -33.48
N ALA A 310 -9.40 -12.71 -32.57
CA ALA A 310 -10.76 -13.16 -32.80
C ALA A 310 -11.60 -12.99 -31.52
N GLU A 311 -12.92 -12.93 -31.66
CA GLU A 311 -13.85 -13.01 -30.53
C GLU A 311 -13.91 -14.44 -30.00
N VAL A 312 -14.03 -14.59 -28.68
CA VAL A 312 -14.09 -15.89 -28.00
C VAL A 312 -15.27 -15.94 -27.04
N SER A 313 -15.72 -17.13 -26.65
CA SER A 313 -16.79 -17.28 -25.64
C SER A 313 -16.31 -17.42 -24.20
N VAL A 314 -15.00 -17.50 -23.97
CA VAL A 314 -14.41 -17.67 -22.63
C VAL A 314 -13.59 -16.45 -22.26
N ALA A 315 -13.67 -16.05 -21.00
CA ALA A 315 -12.86 -14.95 -20.46
C ALA A 315 -11.43 -15.42 -20.17
N GLY A 316 -10.48 -14.52 -20.36
CA GLY A 316 -9.12 -14.65 -19.83
C GLY A 316 -9.03 -14.25 -18.36
N ARG A 317 -7.79 -14.26 -17.87
CA ARG A 317 -7.42 -13.72 -16.56
C ARG A 317 -6.48 -12.52 -16.76
N PRO A 318 -6.65 -11.41 -16.01
CA PRO A 318 -5.69 -10.32 -16.07
C PRO A 318 -4.31 -10.75 -15.59
N ALA A 319 -3.27 -10.12 -16.14
CA ALA A 319 -1.91 -10.28 -15.66
C ALA A 319 -1.77 -9.73 -14.24
N VAL A 320 -1.08 -10.49 -13.41
CA VAL A 320 -0.77 -10.12 -12.03
C VAL A 320 0.43 -9.18 -12.02
N SER A 321 0.46 -8.24 -11.09
CA SER A 321 1.63 -7.37 -10.91
C SER A 321 2.68 -8.04 -10.03
N HIS A 322 3.96 -7.86 -10.36
CA HIS A 322 5.03 -8.27 -9.48
C HIS A 322 4.96 -7.44 -8.19
N LEU A 323 4.88 -8.14 -7.06
CA LEU A 323 4.92 -7.52 -5.75
C LEU A 323 6.38 -7.28 -5.40
N ARG A 324 6.78 -6.03 -5.21
CA ARG A 324 8.10 -5.73 -4.64
C ARG A 324 7.93 -5.38 -3.17
N SER A 325 8.37 -6.27 -2.30
CA SER A 325 8.72 -5.93 -0.92
C SER A 325 10.05 -5.17 -0.98
N PRO A 326 10.18 -3.98 -0.38
CA PRO A 326 11.46 -3.28 -0.38
C PRO A 326 12.57 -4.18 0.19
N GLU A 327 13.71 -4.26 -0.50
CA GLU A 327 14.96 -4.75 0.10
C GLU A 327 15.23 -3.93 1.37
N GLN A 328 15.49 -4.64 2.48
CA GLN A 328 15.47 -4.15 3.86
C GLN A 328 14.09 -3.71 4.34
N GLU A 329 13.55 -4.43 5.34
CA GLU A 329 12.39 -3.94 6.11
C GLU A 329 12.63 -2.48 6.47
N PRO A 330 11.62 -1.58 6.39
CA PRO A 330 11.87 -0.17 6.63
C PRO A 330 12.53 -0.01 8.00
N GLN A 331 13.83 0.26 8.01
CA GLN A 331 14.56 0.49 9.25
C GLN A 331 14.15 1.83 9.84
N ALA A 332 13.34 2.62 9.14
CA ALA A 332 12.90 3.93 9.57
C ALA A 332 11.40 3.98 9.86
N ASN A 333 11.01 5.04 10.58
CA ASN A 333 9.63 5.45 10.72
C ASN A 333 9.02 5.86 9.36
N TRP A 334 7.70 6.05 9.31
CA TRP A 334 6.96 6.40 8.08
C TRP A 334 7.52 7.65 7.39
N ALA A 335 7.99 8.62 8.15
CA ALA A 335 8.57 9.85 7.62
C ALA A 335 10.05 9.72 7.23
N GLY A 336 10.72 8.59 7.47
CA GLY A 336 12.15 8.41 7.17
C GLY A 336 13.12 9.24 8.02
N ASN A 337 12.64 10.12 8.91
CA ASN A 337 13.49 10.98 9.75
C ASN A 337 14.14 10.25 10.93
N LEU A 338 13.71 9.03 11.25
CA LEU A 338 14.23 8.24 12.35
C LEU A 338 14.46 6.81 11.86
N THR A 339 15.73 6.40 11.79
CA THR A 339 16.11 5.00 11.69
C THR A 339 16.06 4.37 13.08
N TYR A 340 15.28 3.30 13.24
CA TYR A 340 15.22 2.49 14.44
C TYR A 340 16.58 1.84 14.72
N SER A 341 16.95 1.84 15.99
CA SER A 341 18.21 1.29 16.51
C SER A 341 18.17 -0.23 16.67
N ALA A 342 17.01 -0.85 16.47
CA ALA A 342 16.81 -2.28 16.73
C ALA A 342 17.43 -3.13 15.64
N ASP A 343 18.24 -4.10 16.04
CA ASP A 343 18.85 -5.06 15.11
C ASP A 343 17.86 -6.14 14.65
N ARG A 344 16.67 -6.20 15.28
CA ARG A 344 15.69 -7.26 15.05
C ARG A 344 14.25 -6.73 15.11
N LEU A 345 13.48 -7.05 14.06
CA LEU A 345 12.02 -6.95 14.02
C LEU A 345 11.44 -8.36 13.92
N VAL A 346 10.45 -8.67 14.77
CA VAL A 346 9.75 -9.97 14.77
C VAL A 346 8.25 -9.79 14.62
N ARG A 347 7.60 -10.82 14.04
CA ARG A 347 6.16 -10.88 13.81
C ARG A 347 5.59 -12.16 14.41
N PRO A 348 5.18 -12.13 15.69
CA PRO A 348 4.60 -13.31 16.32
C PRO A 348 3.30 -13.71 15.63
N ARG A 349 3.04 -15.02 15.60
CA ARG A 349 1.86 -15.63 14.99
C ARG A 349 0.83 -16.09 16.01
N SER A 350 1.15 -16.00 17.30
CA SER A 350 0.24 -16.34 18.39
C SER A 350 0.54 -15.56 19.66
N ILE A 351 -0.41 -15.57 20.59
CA ILE A 351 -0.26 -14.95 21.91
C ILE A 351 0.86 -15.63 22.70
N GLU A 352 0.99 -16.96 22.60
CA GLU A 352 2.04 -17.74 23.26
C GLU A 352 3.43 -17.40 22.70
N GLU A 353 3.53 -17.21 21.39
CA GLU A 353 4.78 -16.79 20.76
C GLU A 353 5.17 -15.37 21.20
N LEU A 354 4.22 -14.44 21.20
CA LEU A 354 4.44 -13.07 21.69
C LEU A 354 4.86 -13.06 23.17
N ALA A 355 4.17 -13.81 24.03
CA ALA A 355 4.49 -13.94 25.45
C ALA A 355 5.92 -14.45 25.67
N ARG A 356 6.33 -15.47 24.90
CA ARG A 356 7.70 -15.99 24.94
C ARG A 356 8.72 -14.96 24.47
N ILE A 357 8.46 -14.29 23.34
CA ILE A 357 9.36 -13.23 22.83
C ILE A 357 9.55 -12.14 23.87
N VAL A 358 8.47 -11.67 24.49
CA VAL A 358 8.52 -10.61 25.50
C VAL A 358 9.30 -11.03 26.73
N SER A 359 8.97 -12.18 27.31
CA SER A 359 9.62 -12.68 28.54
C SER A 359 11.09 -13.08 28.36
N GLU A 360 11.51 -13.42 27.13
CA GLU A 360 12.90 -13.77 26.81
C GLU A 360 13.75 -12.56 26.36
N SER A 361 13.15 -11.37 26.20
CA SER A 361 13.83 -10.18 25.68
C SER A 361 14.27 -9.22 26.79
N ASP A 362 15.48 -8.70 26.67
CA ASP A 362 15.97 -7.65 27.59
C ASP A 362 15.27 -6.30 27.36
N GLN A 363 14.98 -5.96 26.10
CA GLN A 363 14.21 -4.78 25.71
C GLN A 363 13.30 -5.07 24.52
N VAL A 364 12.07 -4.58 24.59
CA VAL A 364 11.03 -4.77 23.57
C VAL A 364 10.23 -3.49 23.36
N LYS A 365 9.93 -3.16 22.10
CA LYS A 365 8.91 -2.16 21.75
C LYS A 365 7.97 -2.70 20.68
N ALA A 366 6.67 -2.46 20.87
CA ALA A 366 5.68 -2.71 19.84
C ALA A 366 5.78 -1.65 18.74
N LEU A 367 5.70 -2.09 17.48
CA LEU A 367 5.76 -1.28 16.29
C LEU A 367 4.42 -1.36 15.54
N GLY A 368 3.71 -0.22 15.47
CA GLY A 368 2.47 -0.09 14.71
C GLY A 368 2.71 0.36 13.28
N SER A 369 1.90 1.31 12.80
CA SER A 369 2.03 1.92 11.45
C SER A 369 3.24 2.83 11.26
N ARG A 370 4.17 2.87 12.23
CA ARG A 370 5.43 3.64 12.19
C ARG A 370 5.23 5.16 12.04
N HIS A 371 4.05 5.66 12.36
CA HIS A 371 3.65 7.07 12.15
C HIS A 371 3.95 7.97 13.36
N SER A 372 5.06 7.72 14.06
CA SER A 372 5.62 8.61 15.07
C SER A 372 6.84 9.34 14.51
N PHE A 373 6.99 10.62 14.84
CA PHE A 373 8.16 11.42 14.45
C PHE A 373 9.21 11.51 15.58
N SER A 374 8.86 11.03 16.78
CA SER A 374 9.75 10.86 17.93
C SER A 374 10.30 9.44 18.03
N SER A 375 11.29 9.25 18.90
CA SER A 375 11.88 7.95 19.23
C SER A 375 11.05 7.11 20.22
N VAL A 376 9.77 7.43 20.43
CA VAL A 376 8.91 6.73 21.40
C VAL A 376 8.81 5.21 21.16
N ALA A 377 8.86 4.79 19.89
CA ALA A 377 8.82 3.39 19.50
C ALA A 377 10.21 2.77 19.28
N ASP A 378 11.30 3.54 19.41
CA ASP A 378 12.65 3.04 19.16
C ASP A 378 13.17 2.18 20.31
N THR A 379 14.07 1.25 20.00
CA THR A 379 14.77 0.41 20.98
C THR A 379 16.05 -0.14 20.36
N THR A 380 17.05 -0.45 21.18
CA THR A 380 18.22 -1.24 20.75
C THR A 380 17.96 -2.75 20.85
N GLY A 381 16.82 -3.15 21.43
CA GLY A 381 16.39 -4.54 21.60
C GLY A 381 15.57 -5.04 20.42
N THR A 382 14.44 -5.68 20.73
CA THR A 382 13.54 -6.29 19.74
C THR A 382 12.36 -5.38 19.44
N LEU A 383 12.10 -5.11 18.16
CA LEU A 383 10.83 -4.56 17.70
C LEU A 383 9.84 -5.70 17.43
N VAL A 384 8.59 -5.50 17.80
CA VAL A 384 7.51 -6.47 17.60
C VAL A 384 6.39 -5.84 16.78
N GLU A 385 6.06 -6.43 15.62
CA GLU A 385 4.94 -6.01 14.78
C GLU A 385 3.88 -7.11 14.76
N LEU A 386 2.62 -6.76 15.06
CA LEU A 386 1.54 -7.74 15.30
C LEU A 386 0.77 -8.12 14.02
N THR A 387 1.32 -7.83 12.84
CA THR A 387 0.64 -8.00 11.55
C THR A 387 0.42 -9.46 11.16
N GLU A 388 1.23 -10.39 11.65
CA GLU A 388 1.08 -11.85 11.45
C GLU A 388 0.23 -12.53 12.54
N MET A 389 -0.28 -11.79 13.53
CA MET A 389 -1.20 -12.35 14.52
C MET A 389 -2.60 -12.58 13.92
N PRO A 390 -3.39 -13.53 14.46
CA PRO A 390 -4.78 -13.73 14.04
C PRO A 390 -5.59 -12.44 14.14
N ARG A 391 -6.30 -12.11 13.07
CA ARG A 391 -7.17 -10.93 13.02
C ARG A 391 -8.37 -11.13 13.93
N VAL A 392 -8.72 -10.09 14.68
CA VAL A 392 -9.89 -10.08 15.57
C VAL A 392 -10.80 -8.94 15.16
N PHE A 393 -12.09 -9.24 14.99
CA PHE A 393 -13.14 -8.25 14.85
C PHE A 393 -14.43 -8.82 15.44
N SER A 394 -14.99 -8.15 16.44
CA SER A 394 -16.24 -8.55 17.09
C SER A 394 -17.02 -7.31 17.52
N LEU A 395 -18.19 -7.11 16.94
CA LEU A 395 -19.10 -6.03 17.29
C LEU A 395 -20.19 -6.56 18.24
N ASP A 396 -20.32 -5.93 19.40
CA ASP A 396 -21.43 -6.10 20.33
C ASP A 396 -22.36 -4.88 20.23
N ALA A 397 -23.41 -5.04 19.43
CA ALA A 397 -24.40 -4.00 19.18
C ALA A 397 -25.26 -3.67 20.42
N GLU A 398 -25.43 -4.61 21.36
CA GLU A 398 -26.20 -4.39 22.59
C GLU A 398 -25.37 -3.58 23.59
N ALA A 399 -24.09 -3.91 23.73
CA ALA A 399 -23.16 -3.17 24.58
C ALA A 399 -22.70 -1.84 23.95
N GLY A 400 -22.85 -1.67 22.63
CA GLY A 400 -22.34 -0.52 21.89
C GLY A 400 -20.82 -0.50 21.83
N THR A 401 -20.20 -1.67 21.61
CA THR A 401 -18.74 -1.83 21.65
C THR A 401 -18.21 -2.67 20.50
N VAL A 402 -16.97 -2.40 20.08
CA VAL A 402 -16.26 -3.23 19.10
C VAL A 402 -14.91 -3.67 19.66
N THR A 403 -14.60 -4.96 19.56
CA THR A 403 -13.32 -5.56 19.92
C THR A 403 -12.54 -5.92 18.66
N PHE A 404 -11.26 -5.57 18.60
CA PHE A 404 -10.40 -5.87 17.45
C PHE A 404 -8.92 -6.02 17.84
N ASP A 405 -8.12 -6.58 16.94
CA ASP A 405 -6.69 -6.79 17.16
C ASP A 405 -5.89 -5.48 17.03
N ALA A 406 -4.78 -5.36 17.77
CA ALA A 406 -3.99 -4.14 17.86
C ALA A 406 -3.29 -3.72 16.54
N ALA A 407 -3.19 -4.60 15.55
CA ALA A 407 -2.65 -4.28 14.22
C ALA A 407 -3.69 -3.65 13.29
N THR A 408 -4.94 -3.47 13.73
CA THR A 408 -6.02 -2.81 12.97
C THR A 408 -5.75 -1.32 12.77
N ARG A 409 -5.89 -0.83 11.54
CA ARG A 409 -5.80 0.60 11.19
C ARG A 409 -7.18 1.27 11.30
N TYR A 410 -7.21 2.58 11.52
CA TYR A 410 -8.47 3.32 11.64
C TYR A 410 -9.36 3.20 10.41
N GLY A 411 -8.79 3.24 9.21
CA GLY A 411 -9.54 3.11 7.95
C GLY A 411 -10.27 1.78 7.85
N ASP A 412 -9.55 0.68 8.15
CA ASP A 412 -10.11 -0.67 8.13
C ASP A 412 -11.24 -0.82 9.17
N LEU A 413 -11.01 -0.33 10.39
CA LEU A 413 -12.01 -0.37 11.46
C LEU A 413 -13.24 0.48 11.11
N ALA A 414 -13.02 1.69 10.57
CA ALA A 414 -14.10 2.61 10.24
C ALA A 414 -14.99 2.06 9.12
N ALA A 415 -14.40 1.52 8.06
CA ALA A 415 -15.13 0.86 6.99
C ALA A 415 -15.96 -0.33 7.52
N ALA A 416 -15.36 -1.20 8.33
CA ALA A 416 -16.04 -2.37 8.89
C ALA A 416 -17.20 -2.00 9.85
N LEU A 417 -17.06 -0.91 10.61
CA LEU A 417 -18.13 -0.39 11.47
C LEU A 417 -19.25 0.25 10.65
N GLN A 418 -18.90 1.05 9.64
CA GLN A 418 -19.86 1.71 8.77
C GLN A 418 -20.75 0.70 8.04
N ASP A 419 -20.17 -0.39 7.54
CA ASP A 419 -20.91 -1.49 6.90
C ASP A 419 -21.94 -2.16 7.84
N GLN A 420 -21.71 -2.06 9.15
CA GLN A 420 -22.59 -2.60 10.20
C GLN A 420 -23.50 -1.54 10.83
N GLY A 421 -23.48 -0.29 10.34
CA GLY A 421 -24.31 0.80 10.85
C GLY A 421 -23.81 1.42 12.16
N TRP A 422 -22.51 1.30 12.44
CA TRP A 422 -21.85 1.88 13.62
C TRP A 422 -20.75 2.86 13.22
N ALA A 423 -20.34 3.68 14.17
CA ALA A 423 -19.35 4.73 13.99
C ALA A 423 -18.44 4.91 15.19
N LEU A 424 -17.25 5.42 14.95
CA LEU A 424 -16.45 6.05 15.99
C LEU A 424 -16.91 7.50 16.15
N PRO A 425 -16.93 8.04 17.38
CA PRO A 425 -17.31 9.43 17.62
C PRO A 425 -16.24 10.43 17.15
N ASN A 426 -15.02 9.99 16.84
CA ASN A 426 -13.97 10.87 16.36
C ASN A 426 -12.91 10.09 15.59
N MET A 427 -12.15 10.75 14.73
CA MET A 427 -11.04 10.17 13.97
C MET A 427 -9.86 11.14 13.85
N ALA A 428 -8.66 10.59 13.67
CA ALA A 428 -7.50 11.37 13.25
C ALA A 428 -7.64 11.85 11.79
N SER A 429 -6.77 12.75 11.36
CA SER A 429 -6.74 13.27 9.98
C SER A 429 -6.40 12.19 8.93
N LEU A 430 -5.57 11.21 9.31
CA LEU A 430 -5.09 10.10 8.47
C LEU A 430 -5.69 8.77 8.93
N PRO A 431 -6.36 8.01 8.03
CA PRO A 431 -6.97 6.74 8.41
C PRO A 431 -5.99 5.55 8.42
N HIS A 432 -4.77 5.73 7.91
CA HIS A 432 -3.77 4.67 7.69
C HIS A 432 -2.99 4.20 8.92
N ILE A 433 -3.30 4.75 10.10
CA ILE A 433 -2.55 4.51 11.32
C ILE A 433 -3.21 3.45 12.20
N THR A 434 -2.39 2.64 12.89
CA THR A 434 -2.89 1.60 13.82
C THR A 434 -3.59 2.25 15.01
N VAL A 435 -4.76 1.75 15.37
CA VAL A 435 -5.55 2.28 16.49
C VAL A 435 -4.77 2.22 17.81
N ALA A 436 -4.12 1.09 18.08
CA ALA A 436 -3.32 0.88 19.29
C ALA A 436 -2.20 1.94 19.44
N GLY A 437 -1.43 2.17 18.38
CA GLY A 437 -0.36 3.18 18.39
C GLY A 437 -0.87 4.61 18.57
N SER A 438 -2.02 4.92 17.98
CA SER A 438 -2.64 6.24 18.12
C SER A 438 -3.10 6.52 19.55
N VAL A 439 -3.81 5.58 20.18
CA VAL A 439 -4.27 5.77 21.58
C VAL A 439 -3.09 5.77 22.55
N ALA A 440 -2.05 4.98 22.30
CA ALA A 440 -0.84 4.94 23.13
C ALA A 440 -0.12 6.29 23.24
N THR A 441 -0.30 7.19 22.26
CA THR A 441 0.38 8.50 22.18
C THR A 441 -0.56 9.69 22.39
N GLY A 442 -1.83 9.46 22.71
CA GLY A 442 -2.81 10.53 22.96
C GLY A 442 -3.34 11.21 21.69
N THR A 443 -3.41 10.47 20.56
CA THR A 443 -3.94 10.99 19.30
C THR A 443 -5.39 11.46 19.46
N HIS A 444 -5.76 12.53 18.75
CA HIS A 444 -7.08 13.12 18.76
C HIS A 444 -7.51 13.60 17.37
N GLY A 445 -8.83 13.77 17.19
CA GLY A 445 -9.40 14.54 16.08
C GLY A 445 -9.61 16.00 16.48
N SER A 446 -10.76 16.56 16.12
CA SER A 446 -11.19 17.90 16.54
C SER A 446 -12.66 17.90 16.99
N GLY A 447 -13.04 18.92 17.74
CA GLY A 447 -14.39 19.17 18.21
C GLY A 447 -14.45 19.36 19.72
N ASP A 448 -15.11 20.43 20.14
CA ASP A 448 -15.25 20.85 21.53
C ASP A 448 -15.87 19.79 22.46
N HIS A 449 -16.67 18.92 21.87
CA HIS A 449 -17.38 17.85 22.56
C HIS A 449 -16.95 16.46 22.09
N ASN A 450 -15.96 16.38 21.19
CA ASN A 450 -15.46 15.12 20.66
C ASN A 450 -14.18 14.74 21.40
N PRO A 451 -14.23 13.72 22.27
CA PRO A 451 -13.07 13.37 23.07
C PRO A 451 -11.89 12.88 22.21
N PRO A 452 -10.66 12.91 22.78
CA PRO A 452 -9.52 12.21 22.19
C PRO A 452 -9.82 10.73 21.94
N LEU A 453 -9.06 10.12 21.03
CA LEU A 453 -9.37 8.76 20.57
C LEU A 453 -9.22 7.73 21.70
N ALA A 454 -8.28 7.95 22.62
CA ALA A 454 -8.05 7.11 23.79
C ALA A 454 -9.27 7.03 24.71
N SER A 455 -10.10 8.07 24.77
CA SER A 455 -11.28 8.10 25.65
C SER A 455 -12.38 7.12 25.19
N SER A 456 -12.35 6.67 23.93
CA SER A 456 -13.28 5.62 23.44
C SER A 456 -12.87 4.23 23.91
N VAL A 457 -11.65 4.04 24.41
CA VAL A 457 -11.19 2.72 24.87
C VAL A 457 -11.96 2.31 26.12
N ARG A 458 -12.61 1.15 26.04
CA ARG A 458 -13.33 0.51 27.15
C ARG A 458 -12.46 -0.52 27.86
N SER A 459 -11.70 -1.29 27.10
CA SER A 459 -10.73 -2.25 27.63
C SER A 459 -9.61 -2.51 26.63
N LEU A 460 -8.50 -3.06 27.11
CA LEU A 460 -7.40 -3.57 26.30
C LEU A 460 -6.80 -4.80 26.96
N ASP A 461 -6.32 -5.75 26.15
CA ASP A 461 -5.47 -6.85 26.62
C ASP A 461 -4.01 -6.56 26.26
N MET A 462 -3.12 -6.86 27.19
CA MET A 462 -1.72 -6.52 27.11
C MET A 462 -0.85 -7.68 27.60
N ILE A 463 0.19 -8.00 26.83
CA ILE A 463 1.27 -8.88 27.28
C ILE A 463 2.26 -8.06 28.09
N LEU A 464 2.40 -8.44 29.37
CA LEU A 464 3.29 -7.81 30.34
C LEU A 464 4.72 -8.38 30.24
N ALA A 465 5.65 -7.81 31.00
CA ALA A 465 7.09 -8.13 30.91
C ALA A 465 7.39 -9.60 31.26
N ASP A 466 6.59 -10.21 32.13
CA ASP A 466 6.71 -11.62 32.51
C ASP A 466 6.06 -12.59 31.49
N GLY A 467 5.52 -12.06 30.39
CA GLY A 467 4.80 -12.81 29.35
C GLY A 467 3.33 -13.10 29.69
N SER A 468 2.82 -12.67 30.85
CA SER A 468 1.41 -12.86 31.19
C SER A 468 0.51 -11.90 30.41
N LEU A 469 -0.69 -12.38 30.05
CA LEU A 469 -1.74 -11.56 29.45
C LEU A 469 -2.60 -10.94 30.56
N ARG A 470 -2.73 -9.61 30.56
CA ARG A 470 -3.60 -8.87 31.49
C ARG A 470 -4.58 -8.00 30.72
N THR A 471 -5.85 -8.06 31.13
CA THR A 471 -6.90 -7.13 30.69
C THR A 471 -6.95 -5.93 31.62
N PHE A 472 -7.02 -4.73 31.05
CA PHE A 472 -7.34 -3.49 31.76
C PHE A 472 -8.70 -2.99 31.27
N SER A 473 -9.63 -2.72 32.19
CA SER A 473 -10.99 -2.25 31.86
C SER A 473 -11.31 -0.92 32.52
N ARG A 474 -12.09 -0.08 31.85
CA ARG A 474 -12.53 1.21 32.39
C ARG A 474 -13.21 1.02 33.74
N GLY A 475 -12.74 1.77 34.74
CA GLY A 475 -13.16 1.66 36.14
C GLY A 475 -12.18 0.90 37.03
N ASP A 476 -11.23 0.15 36.46
CA ASP A 476 -10.09 -0.37 37.20
C ASP A 476 -9.17 0.78 37.64
N ALA A 477 -8.55 0.66 38.82
CA ALA A 477 -7.69 1.71 39.39
C ALA A 477 -6.52 2.11 38.47
N ASP A 478 -6.01 1.16 37.69
CA ASP A 478 -4.83 1.34 36.82
C ASP A 478 -5.21 1.70 35.36
N PHE A 479 -6.50 1.65 35.01
CA PHE A 479 -6.94 1.74 33.61
C PHE A 479 -6.53 3.05 32.93
N ASP A 480 -6.72 4.17 33.62
CA ASP A 480 -6.40 5.50 33.09
C ASP A 480 -4.89 5.75 32.91
N GLY A 481 -4.06 4.87 33.47
CA GLY A 481 -2.63 4.81 33.18
C GLY A 481 -2.26 3.86 32.05
N ALA A 482 -3.17 2.97 31.63
CA ALA A 482 -2.86 1.87 30.72
C ALA A 482 -3.07 2.20 29.24
N VAL A 483 -3.98 3.12 28.90
CA VAL A 483 -4.32 3.42 27.49
C VAL A 483 -3.28 4.34 26.85
N VAL A 484 -3.11 5.57 27.36
CA VAL A 484 -2.04 6.47 26.92
C VAL A 484 -0.78 6.12 27.70
N SER A 485 -0.14 5.02 27.32
CA SER A 485 0.96 4.40 28.08
C SER A 485 2.30 4.43 27.36
N LEU A 486 2.36 4.98 26.14
CA LEU A 486 3.59 5.10 25.34
C LEU A 486 4.28 3.73 25.08
N GLY A 487 3.52 2.65 25.22
CA GLY A 487 4.01 1.27 25.18
C GLY A 487 5.04 0.96 26.28
N ALA A 488 4.93 1.59 27.45
CA ALA A 488 5.86 1.40 28.58
C ALA A 488 5.42 0.30 29.56
N LEU A 489 4.19 -0.22 29.43
CA LEU A 489 3.62 -1.22 30.34
C LEU A 489 3.60 -2.63 29.75
N GLY A 490 3.63 -2.74 28.42
CA GLY A 490 3.44 -3.99 27.71
C GLY A 490 3.09 -3.84 26.25
N VAL A 491 2.89 -4.97 25.57
CA VAL A 491 2.44 -5.04 24.18
C VAL A 491 0.92 -5.23 24.16
N VAL A 492 0.18 -4.21 23.73
CA VAL A 492 -1.28 -4.30 23.56
C VAL A 492 -1.58 -5.24 22.38
N THR A 493 -2.42 -6.25 22.60
CA THR A 493 -2.80 -7.25 21.59
C THR A 493 -4.19 -7.03 21.04
N THR A 494 -5.11 -6.52 21.86
CA THR A 494 -6.53 -6.31 21.52
C THR A 494 -7.04 -5.06 22.21
N LEU A 495 -8.00 -4.39 21.59
CA LEU A 495 -8.70 -3.24 22.15
C LEU A 495 -10.20 -3.44 21.99
N THR A 496 -10.95 -2.96 22.98
CA THR A 496 -12.40 -2.76 22.89
C THR A 496 -12.70 -1.28 22.94
N LEU A 497 -13.41 -0.75 21.94
CA LEU A 497 -13.85 0.65 21.89
C LEU A 497 -15.36 0.75 22.08
N ASP A 498 -15.80 1.85 22.70
CA ASP A 498 -17.17 2.35 22.59
C ASP A 498 -17.44 2.85 21.17
N VAL A 499 -18.60 2.50 20.63
CA VAL A 499 -19.09 2.95 19.31
C VAL A 499 -20.46 3.58 19.43
N VAL A 500 -20.80 4.42 18.45
CA VAL A 500 -22.10 5.09 18.34
C VAL A 500 -22.81 4.63 17.06
N PRO A 501 -24.14 4.79 16.94
CA PRO A 501 -24.82 4.55 15.67
C PRO A 501 -24.19 5.38 14.53
N SER A 502 -24.12 4.81 13.33
CA SER A 502 -23.64 5.51 12.15
C SER A 502 -24.44 6.80 11.90
N PHE A 503 -23.73 7.83 11.44
CA PHE A 503 -24.28 9.15 11.19
C PHE A 503 -23.68 9.77 9.93
N GLU A 504 -24.43 10.71 9.35
CA GLU A 504 -23.96 11.49 8.20
C GLU A 504 -23.24 12.76 8.66
N VAL A 505 -22.22 13.11 7.89
CA VAL A 505 -21.42 14.32 8.07
C VAL A 505 -21.33 15.03 6.74
N ARG A 506 -21.35 16.36 6.78
CA ARG A 506 -21.08 17.24 5.65
C ARG A 506 -19.83 18.06 5.96
N GLN A 507 -18.95 18.21 4.97
CA GLN A 507 -17.72 19.00 5.11
C GLN A 507 -17.79 20.26 4.23
N ASP A 508 -17.64 21.43 4.86
CA ASP A 508 -17.64 22.74 4.22
C ASP A 508 -16.34 23.49 4.54
N ILE A 509 -15.76 24.12 3.52
CA ILE A 509 -14.49 24.85 3.63
C ILE A 509 -14.74 26.34 3.42
N TYR A 510 -14.22 27.15 4.35
CA TYR A 510 -14.24 28.62 4.26
C TYR A 510 -12.80 29.10 4.13
N ASP A 511 -12.53 29.88 3.09
CA ASP A 511 -11.18 30.26 2.67
C ASP A 511 -11.02 31.78 2.69
N GLY A 512 -9.96 32.28 3.32
CA GLY A 512 -9.71 33.70 3.50
C GLY A 512 -10.38 34.30 4.73
N VAL A 513 -10.55 33.53 5.82
CA VAL A 513 -11.01 34.11 7.10
C VAL A 513 -9.93 35.01 7.70
N SER A 514 -10.32 36.16 8.27
CA SER A 514 -9.36 37.13 8.82
C SER A 514 -8.84 36.71 10.20
N TRP A 515 -7.61 37.13 10.52
CA TRP A 515 -7.06 36.95 11.87
C TRP A 515 -7.91 37.60 12.97
N ALA A 516 -8.43 38.81 12.72
CA ALA A 516 -9.26 39.50 13.70
C ALA A 516 -10.54 38.70 13.98
N GLY A 517 -11.21 38.23 12.92
CA GLY A 517 -12.41 37.40 13.06
C GLY A 517 -12.17 36.12 13.85
N VAL A 518 -11.06 35.42 13.59
CA VAL A 518 -10.72 34.19 14.34
C VAL A 518 -10.39 34.50 15.80
N LEU A 519 -9.57 35.51 16.09
CA LEU A 519 -9.15 35.83 17.45
C LEU A 519 -10.30 36.35 18.33
N GLU A 520 -11.25 37.10 17.75
CA GLU A 520 -12.40 37.65 18.47
C GLU A 520 -13.51 36.61 18.71
N ASN A 521 -13.63 35.62 17.82
CA ASN A 521 -14.75 34.66 17.82
C ASN A 521 -14.26 33.21 17.97
N PHE A 522 -13.09 32.97 18.56
CA PHE A 522 -12.46 31.64 18.58
C PHE A 522 -13.36 30.55 19.17
N GLU A 523 -13.97 30.79 20.33
CA GLU A 523 -14.88 29.86 21.01
C GLU A 523 -16.11 29.55 20.15
N GLU A 524 -16.81 30.58 19.67
CA GLU A 524 -17.99 30.41 18.81
C GLU A 524 -17.65 29.68 17.51
N LEU A 525 -16.50 29.99 16.90
CA LEU A 525 -16.04 29.39 15.66
C LEU A 525 -15.73 27.91 15.82
N THR A 526 -14.99 27.54 16.87
CA THR A 526 -14.58 26.14 17.10
C THR A 526 -15.74 25.26 17.55
N GLY A 527 -16.75 25.84 18.21
CA GLY A 527 -18.01 25.18 18.57
C GLY A 527 -19.10 25.19 17.49
N ALA A 528 -18.86 25.77 16.31
CA ALA A 528 -19.90 25.98 15.29
C ALA A 528 -20.36 24.70 14.56
N ALA A 529 -19.57 23.63 14.62
CA ALA A 529 -19.87 22.36 13.95
C ALA A 529 -19.45 21.17 14.84
N TYR A 530 -19.74 19.96 14.38
CA TYR A 530 -19.35 18.74 15.10
C TYR A 530 -17.83 18.66 15.27
N SER A 531 -17.07 18.99 14.23
CA SER A 531 -15.61 19.12 14.28
C SER A 531 -15.18 20.30 13.43
N VAL A 532 -14.35 21.19 13.99
CA VAL A 532 -13.79 22.34 13.28
C VAL A 532 -12.26 22.29 13.33
N SER A 533 -11.62 22.43 12.17
CA SER A 533 -10.17 22.59 12.06
C SER A 533 -9.86 23.95 11.43
N LEU A 534 -8.96 24.72 12.05
CA LEU A 534 -8.48 25.98 11.49
C LEU A 534 -7.08 25.76 10.91
N PHE A 535 -6.84 26.16 9.66
CA PHE A 535 -5.54 26.01 9.02
C PHE A 535 -4.90 27.36 8.72
N THR A 536 -3.61 27.50 9.04
CA THR A 536 -2.86 28.75 8.84
C THR A 536 -1.41 28.51 8.45
N ARG A 537 -0.82 29.51 7.79
CA ARG A 537 0.64 29.63 7.60
C ARG A 537 1.28 30.69 8.51
N TRP A 538 0.53 31.25 9.47
CA TRP A 538 0.93 32.27 10.46
C TRP A 538 1.24 33.67 9.91
N ALA A 539 1.75 33.79 8.68
CA ALA A 539 2.03 35.05 8.02
C ALA A 539 0.80 35.59 7.25
N GLY A 540 0.83 36.90 6.94
CA GLY A 540 -0.21 37.57 6.14
C GLY A 540 -1.34 38.22 6.95
N GLU A 541 -2.27 38.83 6.21
CA GLU A 541 -3.47 39.49 6.75
C GLU A 541 -4.62 38.50 7.03
N ASP A 542 -4.67 37.40 6.26
CA ASP A 542 -5.64 36.32 6.42
C ASP A 542 -5.11 35.24 7.38
N PHE A 543 -6.01 34.64 8.15
CA PHE A 543 -5.71 33.48 8.99
C PHE A 543 -5.51 32.24 8.11
N GLY A 544 -6.41 32.01 7.14
CA GLY A 544 -6.34 30.87 6.23
C GLY A 544 -7.69 30.18 6.06
N LEU A 545 -7.73 28.86 6.27
CA LEU A 545 -8.90 28.01 6.02
C LEU A 545 -9.62 27.64 7.32
N VAL A 546 -10.94 27.48 7.24
CA VAL A 546 -11.76 26.81 8.25
C VAL A 546 -12.42 25.61 7.59
N TRP A 547 -12.16 24.42 8.14
CA TRP A 547 -12.82 23.19 7.72
C TRP A 547 -13.87 22.84 8.78
N MET A 548 -15.14 22.89 8.40
CA MET A 548 -16.26 22.53 9.27
C MET A 548 -16.85 21.20 8.84
N LYS A 549 -16.91 20.26 9.79
CA LYS A 549 -17.55 18.95 9.65
C LYS A 549 -18.81 18.97 10.49
N SER A 550 -19.97 18.94 9.84
CA SER A 550 -21.27 19.21 10.46
C SER A 550 -22.17 17.99 10.35
N THR A 551 -22.87 17.66 11.45
CA THR A 551 -23.94 16.65 11.50
C THR A 551 -25.33 17.27 11.36
N GLN A 552 -25.38 18.59 11.23
CA GLN A 552 -26.57 19.41 10.99
C GLN A 552 -26.24 20.46 9.92
N GLU A 553 -27.24 21.20 9.44
CA GLU A 553 -27.03 22.23 8.41
C GLU A 553 -26.10 23.33 8.97
N PRO A 554 -24.92 23.57 8.35
CA PRO A 554 -23.98 24.57 8.82
C PRO A 554 -24.42 26.01 8.48
N PRO A 555 -23.82 27.02 9.11
CA PRO A 555 -24.05 28.42 8.72
C PRO A 555 -23.61 28.68 7.28
N ALA A 556 -24.43 29.43 6.53
CA ALA A 556 -24.14 29.78 5.13
C ALA A 556 -22.86 30.64 4.98
N GLU A 557 -22.54 31.42 6.02
CA GLU A 557 -21.37 32.28 6.09
C GLU A 557 -20.72 32.14 7.47
N VAL A 558 -19.39 32.10 7.50
CA VAL A 558 -18.57 32.07 8.71
C VAL A 558 -17.62 33.26 8.64
N LEU A 559 -17.68 34.14 9.64
CA LEU A 559 -16.85 35.35 9.71
C LEU A 559 -16.90 36.21 8.42
N GLY A 560 -18.06 36.25 7.75
CA GLY A 560 -18.26 36.98 6.49
C GLY A 560 -17.75 36.28 5.23
N VAL A 561 -17.27 35.03 5.36
CA VAL A 561 -16.80 34.19 4.24
C VAL A 561 -17.85 33.12 3.93
N ARG A 562 -18.12 32.88 2.65
CA ARG A 562 -19.01 31.80 2.19
C ARG A 562 -18.26 30.49 2.02
N ALA A 563 -18.96 29.38 2.26
CA ALA A 563 -18.43 28.06 1.98
C ALA A 563 -18.08 27.90 0.49
N ARG A 564 -16.96 27.25 0.20
CA ARG A 564 -16.55 26.89 -1.15
C ARG A 564 -17.46 25.81 -1.72
N SER A 565 -17.78 25.92 -3.01
CA SER A 565 -18.57 24.92 -3.75
C SER A 565 -17.71 23.84 -4.43
N GLN A 566 -16.40 23.99 -4.41
CA GLN A 566 -15.44 23.06 -5.02
C GLN A 566 -14.49 22.53 -3.96
N ASP A 567 -14.14 21.26 -4.10
CA ASP A 567 -13.17 20.59 -3.24
C ASP A 567 -11.78 21.20 -3.43
N ILE A 568 -11.03 21.29 -2.34
CA ILE A 568 -9.63 21.72 -2.33
C ILE A 568 -8.76 20.70 -1.60
N GLY A 569 -7.50 20.57 -2.02
CA GLY A 569 -6.53 19.81 -1.25
C GLY A 569 -5.96 20.62 -0.09
N LEU A 570 -5.26 19.94 0.83
CA LEU A 570 -4.56 20.57 1.94
C LEU A 570 -3.13 20.92 1.52
N ALA A 571 -2.59 22.04 2.03
CA ALA A 571 -1.20 22.47 1.78
C ALA A 571 -0.81 22.59 0.29
N GLY A 572 -1.78 22.87 -0.59
CA GLY A 572 -1.56 22.96 -2.04
C GLY A 572 -1.53 21.62 -2.78
N GLY A 573 -1.84 20.51 -2.09
CA GLY A 573 -1.99 19.19 -2.70
C GLY A 573 -3.25 19.07 -3.57
N PRO A 574 -3.35 17.98 -4.37
CA PRO A 574 -4.52 17.71 -5.21
C PRO A 574 -5.81 17.49 -4.40
N PRO A 575 -6.98 18.03 -4.82
CA PRO A 575 -8.25 17.87 -4.11
C PRO A 575 -8.71 16.41 -3.94
N GLU A 576 -8.35 15.52 -4.86
CA GLU A 576 -8.70 14.10 -4.84
C GLU A 576 -8.15 13.34 -3.63
N PHE A 577 -7.08 13.84 -3.01
CA PHE A 577 -6.52 13.23 -1.79
C PHE A 577 -7.36 13.55 -0.55
N ALA A 578 -8.09 14.66 -0.58
CA ALA A 578 -8.93 15.09 0.52
C ALA A 578 -10.30 14.40 0.50
N THR A 579 -10.90 14.21 1.67
CA THR A 579 -12.31 13.80 1.77
C THR A 579 -13.21 14.81 1.07
N GLU A 580 -14.34 14.34 0.52
CA GLU A 580 -15.26 15.17 -0.24
C GLU A 580 -15.75 16.39 0.55
N GLN A 581 -15.89 17.52 -0.14
CA GLN A 581 -16.25 18.82 0.41
C GLN A 581 -17.48 19.39 -0.33
N GLY A 582 -17.57 20.72 -0.47
CA GLY A 582 -18.53 21.37 -1.35
C GLY A 582 -19.99 21.17 -0.95
N GLY A 583 -20.24 20.96 0.35
CA GLY A 583 -21.58 20.85 0.91
C GLY A 583 -22.28 19.50 0.70
N ARG A 584 -21.51 18.44 0.43
CA ARG A 584 -22.05 17.08 0.23
C ARG A 584 -22.08 16.28 1.53
N TRP A 585 -23.26 15.79 1.88
CA TRP A 585 -23.45 14.78 2.93
C TRP A 585 -22.79 13.46 2.53
N GLY A 586 -22.29 12.72 3.51
CA GLY A 586 -21.71 11.40 3.35
C GLY A 586 -21.52 10.74 4.71
N SER A 587 -21.06 9.49 4.72
CA SER A 587 -20.83 8.76 5.97
C SER A 587 -19.65 9.36 6.76
N TRP A 588 -19.72 9.24 8.09
CA TRP A 588 -18.71 9.74 9.02
C TRP A 588 -17.28 9.29 8.68
N ASP A 589 -17.07 8.04 8.26
CA ASP A 589 -15.77 7.45 7.93
C ASP A 589 -15.15 8.09 6.67
N GLN A 590 -15.98 8.65 5.78
CA GLN A 590 -15.55 9.34 4.56
C GLN A 590 -15.50 10.86 4.72
N ARG A 591 -15.70 11.38 5.95
CA ARG A 591 -15.79 12.82 6.23
C ARG A 591 -14.97 13.26 7.43
N LEU A 592 -14.89 12.47 8.50
CA LEU A 592 -14.11 12.80 9.70
C LEU A 592 -12.60 12.79 9.46
N PRO A 593 -12.00 11.88 8.68
CA PRO A 593 -10.63 12.05 8.19
C PRO A 593 -10.53 13.27 7.27
N HIS A 594 -9.34 13.85 7.15
CA HIS A 594 -9.08 14.89 6.13
C HIS A 594 -8.72 14.27 4.79
N PHE A 595 -8.13 13.08 4.81
CA PHE A 595 -7.67 12.36 3.64
C PHE A 595 -8.47 11.09 3.42
N ARG A 596 -8.72 10.77 2.14
CA ARG A 596 -9.41 9.53 1.76
C ARG A 596 -8.55 8.31 2.06
N LEU A 597 -9.19 7.19 2.33
CA LEU A 597 -8.50 5.91 2.56
C LEU A 597 -7.75 5.43 1.31
N ASP A 598 -8.21 5.76 0.11
CA ASP A 598 -7.57 5.28 -1.13
C ASP A 598 -6.26 6.03 -1.47
N PHE A 599 -5.91 7.06 -0.70
CA PHE A 599 -4.76 7.92 -0.98
C PHE A 599 -3.85 8.07 0.24
N THR A 600 -2.54 7.97 0.01
CA THR A 600 -1.51 8.29 1.01
C THR A 600 -0.98 9.70 0.68
N PRO A 601 -1.31 10.73 1.48
CA PRO A 601 -1.18 12.14 1.05
C PRO A 601 0.26 12.67 0.97
N SER A 602 1.25 11.96 1.48
CA SER A 602 2.68 12.27 1.29
C SER A 602 3.51 10.98 1.43
N ASN A 603 4.60 10.86 0.65
CA ASN A 603 5.56 9.75 0.75
C ASN A 603 6.51 9.91 1.96
N GLY A 604 6.04 10.46 3.08
CA GLY A 604 6.85 10.64 4.28
C GLY A 604 7.76 11.89 4.29
N ASP A 605 7.73 12.75 3.28
CA ASP A 605 8.59 13.96 3.17
C ASP A 605 8.15 15.13 4.07
N GLU A 606 7.79 14.86 5.33
CA GLU A 606 7.36 15.86 6.30
C GLU A 606 7.86 15.55 7.72
N LEU A 607 7.83 16.57 8.59
CA LEU A 607 7.98 16.40 10.04
C LEU A 607 6.75 16.96 10.73
N GLN A 608 6.43 16.47 11.92
CA GLN A 608 5.29 16.98 12.68
C GLN A 608 5.65 17.34 14.12
N SER A 609 5.09 18.46 14.56
CA SER A 609 5.04 18.89 15.96
C SER A 609 3.60 19.20 16.35
N GLU A 610 3.27 19.05 17.64
CA GLU A 610 2.00 19.54 18.17
C GLU A 610 2.13 19.86 19.65
N TYR A 611 1.50 20.96 20.05
CA TYR A 611 1.46 21.42 21.43
C TYR A 611 0.01 21.58 21.87
N LEU A 612 -0.37 20.94 22.98
CA LEU A 612 -1.71 20.88 23.54
C LEU A 612 -1.83 21.82 24.75
N LEU A 613 -2.53 22.93 24.57
CA LEU A 613 -2.69 24.00 25.57
C LEU A 613 -4.05 23.93 26.26
N PRO A 614 -4.18 24.42 27.51
CA PRO A 614 -5.48 24.76 28.07
C PRO A 614 -6.26 25.65 27.11
N ARG A 615 -7.51 25.29 26.83
CA ARG A 615 -8.33 25.97 25.83
C ARG A 615 -8.50 27.47 26.09
N GLU A 616 -8.62 27.86 27.35
CA GLU A 616 -8.67 29.27 27.79
C GLU A 616 -7.47 30.12 27.33
N ASN A 617 -6.34 29.49 27.00
CA ASN A 617 -5.13 30.15 26.50
C ASN A 617 -5.02 30.14 24.97
N ALA A 618 -6.02 29.67 24.23
CA ALA A 618 -5.96 29.51 22.78
C ALA A 618 -5.63 30.82 22.05
N VAL A 619 -6.37 31.90 22.33
CA VAL A 619 -6.18 33.19 21.65
C VAL A 619 -4.82 33.79 21.95
N GLU A 620 -4.33 33.64 23.19
CA GLU A 620 -2.99 34.10 23.57
C GLU A 620 -1.90 33.27 22.88
N GLY A 621 -2.06 31.95 22.83
CA GLY A 621 -1.18 31.07 22.07
C GLY A 621 -1.09 31.47 20.59
N LEU A 622 -2.24 31.72 19.95
CA LEU A 622 -2.31 32.13 18.54
C LEU A 622 -1.52 33.43 18.30
N ARG A 623 -1.64 34.41 19.20
CA ARG A 623 -0.89 35.67 19.12
C ARG A 623 0.62 35.43 19.24
N ARG A 624 1.06 34.58 20.17
CA ARG A 624 2.49 34.27 20.36
C ARG A 624 3.09 33.55 19.16
N MET A 625 2.39 32.57 18.60
CA MET A 625 2.84 31.88 17.39
C MET A 625 2.86 32.80 16.18
N ARG A 626 1.86 33.67 16.02
CA ARG A 626 1.87 34.69 14.96
C ARG A 626 3.05 35.66 15.09
N ALA A 627 3.48 36.00 16.30
CA ALA A 627 4.66 36.83 16.52
C ALA A 627 5.96 36.15 16.03
N LEU A 628 5.97 34.81 15.93
CA LEU A 628 7.08 34.01 15.37
C LEU A 628 6.88 33.66 13.89
N ALA A 629 5.89 34.24 13.19
CA ALA A 629 5.55 33.86 11.82
C ALA A 629 6.75 33.91 10.85
N ALA A 630 7.65 34.87 11.01
CA ALA A 630 8.85 34.99 10.17
C ALA A 630 9.87 33.84 10.38
N GLU A 631 9.87 33.20 11.54
CA GLU A 631 10.69 32.01 11.84
C GLU A 631 9.96 30.71 11.42
N ILE A 632 8.64 30.67 11.57
CA ILE A 632 7.80 29.49 11.30
C ILE A 632 7.57 29.26 9.80
N GLU A 633 7.14 30.29 9.07
CA GLU A 633 6.62 30.17 7.70
C GLU A 633 7.60 29.51 6.71
N PRO A 634 8.91 29.82 6.72
CA PRO A 634 9.87 29.22 5.78
C PRO A 634 10.05 27.71 5.93
N LEU A 635 9.67 27.14 7.07
CA LEU A 635 9.79 25.71 7.37
C LEU A 635 8.43 24.98 7.33
N LEU A 636 7.32 25.70 7.15
CA LEU A 636 5.98 25.18 7.35
C LEU A 636 5.33 24.76 6.03
N LEU A 637 4.74 23.57 5.99
CA LEU A 637 3.76 23.17 4.99
C LEU A 637 2.38 23.72 5.36
N ILE A 638 1.89 23.37 6.55
CA ILE A 638 0.65 23.92 7.10
C ILE A 638 0.61 23.76 8.62
N SER A 639 -0.09 24.65 9.30
CA SER A 639 -0.44 24.48 10.71
C SER A 639 -1.94 24.25 10.84
N GLU A 640 -2.33 23.36 11.75
CA GLU A 640 -3.72 23.03 12.05
C GLU A 640 -4.02 23.30 13.53
N ILE A 641 -5.12 23.98 13.81
CA ILE A 641 -5.61 24.28 15.15
C ILE A 641 -6.90 23.50 15.39
N ARG A 642 -6.91 22.70 16.47
CA ARG A 642 -8.01 21.79 16.82
C ARG A 642 -8.39 21.91 18.28
N THR A 643 -9.63 21.59 18.61
CA THR A 643 -10.14 21.59 19.99
C THR A 643 -10.57 20.20 20.41
N MET A 644 -10.53 19.93 21.71
CA MET A 644 -10.98 18.69 22.32
C MET A 644 -11.40 18.95 23.78
N PRO A 645 -12.35 18.18 24.33
CA PRO A 645 -12.68 18.24 25.75
C PRO A 645 -11.56 17.62 26.60
N ALA A 646 -11.73 17.66 27.92
CA ALA A 646 -10.83 16.99 28.85
C ALA A 646 -10.82 15.47 28.65
N ASP A 647 -9.66 14.87 28.91
CA ASP A 647 -9.44 13.42 28.92
C ASP A 647 -9.12 12.94 30.34
N GLU A 648 -9.42 11.69 30.64
CA GLU A 648 -9.16 11.07 31.96
C GLU A 648 -7.80 10.38 32.01
N GLN A 649 -7.25 10.01 30.84
CA GLN A 649 -5.98 9.30 30.74
C GLN A 649 -4.82 10.13 31.33
N TRP A 650 -3.99 9.51 32.18
CA TRP A 650 -3.00 10.20 33.02
C TRP A 650 -1.93 10.94 32.20
N LEU A 651 -1.51 10.37 31.07
CA LEU A 651 -0.51 10.94 30.18
C LEU A 651 -1.10 11.58 28.91
N SER A 652 -2.42 11.75 28.83
CA SER A 652 -3.02 12.47 27.70
C SER A 652 -2.64 13.94 27.71
N GLY A 653 -2.36 14.53 26.54
CA GLY A 653 -2.15 15.97 26.41
C GLY A 653 -3.37 16.78 26.89
N ALA A 654 -4.57 16.19 26.81
CA ALA A 654 -5.83 16.76 27.28
C ALA A 654 -6.21 16.35 28.72
N SER A 655 -5.31 15.68 29.45
CA SER A 655 -5.60 15.16 30.80
C SER A 655 -6.11 16.25 31.74
N GLY A 656 -7.35 16.08 32.20
CA GLY A 656 -8.04 16.92 33.20
C GLY A 656 -8.45 18.32 32.74
N ARG A 657 -8.37 18.66 31.45
CA ARG A 657 -8.70 20.01 30.95
C ARG A 657 -9.12 20.06 29.49
N GLU A 658 -10.08 20.92 29.17
CA GLU A 658 -10.37 21.29 27.79
C GLU A 658 -9.13 21.86 27.12
N THR A 659 -8.90 21.47 25.88
CA THR A 659 -7.59 21.62 25.24
C THR A 659 -7.72 22.13 23.82
N VAL A 660 -6.74 22.93 23.41
CA VAL A 660 -6.50 23.33 22.01
C VAL A 660 -5.15 22.78 21.56
N GLY A 661 -5.12 22.10 20.43
CA GLY A 661 -3.92 21.55 19.80
C GLY A 661 -3.41 22.48 18.72
N PHE A 662 -2.15 22.88 18.80
CA PHE A 662 -1.45 23.64 17.77
C PHE A 662 -0.52 22.68 17.05
N HIS A 663 -0.99 22.15 15.93
CA HIS A 663 -0.25 21.23 15.09
C HIS A 663 0.51 21.98 14.01
N PHE A 664 1.73 21.51 13.73
CA PHE A 664 2.58 22.00 12.67
C PHE A 664 3.06 20.82 11.83
N THR A 665 2.80 20.90 10.52
CA THR A 665 3.41 20.04 9.51
C THR A 665 4.53 20.82 8.84
N TRP A 666 5.75 20.38 9.03
CA TRP A 666 6.96 21.03 8.55
C TRP A 666 7.44 20.37 7.26
N LEU A 667 8.15 21.16 6.44
CA LEU A 667 9.10 20.61 5.47
C LEU A 667 10.11 19.73 6.21
N GLN A 668 10.60 18.67 5.56
CA GLN A 668 11.58 17.76 6.13
C GLN A 668 12.99 18.36 6.20
N ARG A 669 13.12 19.40 7.04
CA ARG A 669 14.32 20.20 7.30
C ARG A 669 14.75 20.01 8.75
N GLU A 670 15.25 18.83 9.06
CA GLU A 670 15.38 18.35 10.44
C GLU A 670 16.19 19.29 11.35
N ALA A 671 17.35 19.76 10.89
CA ALA A 671 18.21 20.64 11.68
C ALA A 671 17.55 22.00 11.96
N GLU A 672 16.91 22.60 10.95
CA GLU A 672 16.23 23.89 11.10
C GLU A 672 14.98 23.78 11.97
N VAL A 673 14.18 22.72 11.79
CA VAL A 673 13.00 22.46 12.63
C VAL A 673 13.44 22.24 14.07
N ALA A 674 14.44 21.38 14.32
CA ALA A 674 14.95 21.13 15.67
C ALA A 674 15.46 22.41 16.37
N ALA A 675 16.08 23.34 15.63
CA ALA A 675 16.50 24.62 16.16
C ALA A 675 15.33 25.57 16.49
N LEU A 676 14.19 25.43 15.80
CA LEU A 676 13.00 26.24 16.03
C LEU A 676 12.15 25.75 17.21
N LEU A 677 12.09 24.43 17.48
CA LEU A 677 11.21 23.88 18.53
C LEU A 677 11.38 24.54 19.91
N PRO A 678 12.61 24.78 20.43
CA PRO A 678 12.79 25.48 21.70
C PRO A 678 12.20 26.89 21.73
N ARG A 679 12.17 27.59 20.58
CA ARG A 679 11.59 28.94 20.45
C ARG A 679 10.07 28.89 20.56
N LEU A 680 9.44 27.87 19.97
CA LEU A 680 8.00 27.63 20.11
C LEU A 680 7.65 27.30 21.57
N GLU A 681 8.44 26.43 22.18
CA GLU A 681 8.25 25.98 23.56
C GLU A 681 8.44 27.10 24.58
N GLU A 682 9.39 28.02 24.37
CA GLU A 682 9.56 29.23 25.19
C GLU A 682 8.27 30.06 25.28
N GLN A 683 7.47 30.07 24.21
CA GLN A 683 6.20 30.79 24.15
C GLN A 683 5.02 30.00 24.69
N LEU A 684 4.98 28.69 24.43
CA LEU A 684 3.81 27.83 24.67
C LEU A 684 3.85 27.12 26.02
N LEU A 685 5.01 26.64 26.50
CA LEU A 685 5.11 25.94 27.79
C LEU A 685 4.65 26.81 28.98
N PRO A 686 4.94 28.13 29.05
CA PRO A 686 4.39 29.00 30.11
C PRO A 686 2.87 29.11 30.11
N LEU A 687 2.21 28.80 29.00
CA LEU A 687 0.74 28.74 28.88
C LEU A 687 0.20 27.35 29.29
N GLY A 688 1.06 26.46 29.76
CA GLY A 688 0.72 25.11 30.18
C GLY A 688 0.67 24.10 29.04
N ALA A 689 1.31 24.39 27.89
CA ALA A 689 1.35 23.46 26.76
C ALA A 689 1.98 22.11 27.12
N ARG A 690 1.41 21.04 26.57
CA ARG A 690 1.96 19.67 26.61
C ARG A 690 2.31 19.24 25.19
N PRO A 691 3.54 18.79 24.90
CA PRO A 691 3.85 18.29 23.56
C PRO A 691 3.13 16.96 23.29
N HIS A 692 2.76 16.71 22.04
CA HIS A 692 2.21 15.43 21.61
C HIS A 692 3.31 14.37 21.54
N TRP A 693 3.12 13.23 22.21
CA TRP A 693 4.16 12.20 22.39
C TRP A 693 4.70 11.59 21.09
N GLY A 694 3.82 11.37 20.12
CA GLY A 694 4.18 10.83 18.81
C GLY A 694 4.85 11.83 17.85
N LYS A 695 5.11 13.07 18.28
CA LYS A 695 5.60 14.16 17.42
C LYS A 695 6.92 14.74 17.94
N ARG A 696 7.55 15.62 17.16
CA ARG A 696 8.81 16.29 17.53
C ARG A 696 8.55 17.42 18.53
N PHE A 697 9.33 17.43 19.60
CA PHE A 697 9.43 18.50 20.61
C PHE A 697 10.86 18.49 21.18
N ALA A 698 11.28 19.55 21.88
CA ALA A 698 12.64 19.70 22.41
C ALA A 698 12.72 19.66 23.94
N THR A 699 11.62 19.97 24.65
CA THR A 699 11.62 19.99 26.12
C THR A 699 11.84 18.59 26.71
N THR A 700 12.70 18.53 27.74
CA THR A 700 12.89 17.35 28.60
C THR A 700 12.13 17.48 29.93
N GLU A 701 11.71 18.70 30.29
CA GLU A 701 11.06 19.02 31.57
C GLU A 701 9.55 18.77 31.49
N ILE A 702 9.15 17.50 31.43
CA ILE A 702 7.75 17.11 31.29
C ILE A 702 7.04 16.80 32.61
N ALA A 703 7.78 16.51 33.68
CA ALA A 703 7.19 16.02 34.94
C ALA A 703 6.23 17.02 35.58
N SER A 704 6.52 18.32 35.47
CA SER A 704 5.63 19.38 35.96
C SER A 704 4.35 19.54 35.14
N LEU A 705 4.30 19.00 33.91
CA LEU A 705 3.17 19.16 33.00
C LEU A 705 2.08 18.10 33.22
N TYR A 706 2.42 16.95 33.80
CA TYR A 706 1.54 15.80 33.98
C TYR A 706 1.35 15.44 35.46
N PRO A 707 0.25 15.90 36.11
CA PRO A 707 0.03 15.73 37.54
C PRO A 707 0.03 14.29 38.05
N ARG A 708 -0.36 13.33 37.18
CA ARG A 708 -0.43 11.89 37.48
C ARG A 708 0.79 11.10 37.01
N LEU A 709 1.87 11.77 36.58
CA LEU A 709 3.08 11.09 36.12
C LEU A 709 3.66 10.16 37.18
N GLY A 710 3.68 10.58 38.45
CA GLY A 710 4.17 9.75 39.56
C GLY A 710 3.30 8.52 39.90
N ASP A 711 2.04 8.50 39.46
CA ASP A 711 1.21 7.28 39.54
C ASP A 711 1.49 6.37 38.35
N PHE A 712 1.69 6.94 37.16
CA PHE A 712 2.08 6.17 35.96
C PHE A 712 3.43 5.48 36.14
N THR A 713 4.46 6.18 36.63
CA THR A 713 5.79 5.59 36.81
C THR A 713 5.78 4.45 37.82
N ARG A 714 4.99 4.58 38.89
CA ARG A 714 4.78 3.49 39.87
C ARG A 714 4.10 2.28 39.24
N LEU A 715 3.04 2.51 38.47
CA LEU A 715 2.36 1.44 37.72
C LEU A 715 3.32 0.72 36.76
N ALA A 716 4.15 1.48 36.04
CA ALA A 716 5.15 0.91 35.14
C ALA A 716 6.22 0.09 35.89
N GLU A 717 6.68 0.57 37.05
CA GLU A 717 7.64 -0.17 37.89
C GLU A 717 7.05 -1.45 38.50
N GLU A 718 5.77 -1.43 38.84
CA GLU A 718 5.06 -2.61 39.36
C GLU A 718 4.85 -3.68 38.27
N LEU A 719 4.57 -3.29 37.02
CA LEU A 719 4.31 -4.20 35.91
C LEU A 719 5.56 -4.63 35.14
N ASP A 720 6.61 -3.82 35.16
CA ASP A 720 7.86 -4.05 34.46
C ASP A 720 9.07 -3.70 35.35
N PRO A 721 9.32 -4.48 36.42
CA PRO A 721 10.45 -4.24 37.33
C PRO A 721 11.81 -4.42 36.63
N HIS A 722 11.84 -5.15 35.51
CA HIS A 722 13.04 -5.42 34.71
C HIS A 722 13.28 -4.41 33.60
N ARG A 723 12.33 -3.48 33.38
CA ARG A 723 12.41 -2.40 32.40
C ARG A 723 12.46 -2.88 30.95
N THR A 724 11.85 -4.02 30.68
CA THR A 724 11.71 -4.63 29.35
C THR A 724 11.14 -3.66 28.32
N PHE A 725 10.21 -2.77 28.68
CA PHE A 725 9.55 -1.85 27.74
C PHE A 725 10.12 -0.43 27.74
N ARG A 726 11.17 -0.17 28.55
CA ARG A 726 11.81 1.14 28.61
C ARG A 726 12.80 1.34 27.48
N ASN A 727 12.86 2.55 26.96
CA ASN A 727 13.85 3.02 25.99
C ASN A 727 14.41 4.38 26.44
N ALA A 728 15.36 4.93 25.68
CA ALA A 728 15.96 6.22 25.99
C ALA A 728 14.91 7.35 26.10
N PHE A 729 13.92 7.37 25.19
CA PHE A 729 12.84 8.35 25.21
C PHE A 729 12.05 8.33 26.54
N LEU A 730 11.67 7.15 27.03
CA LEU A 730 10.91 7.02 28.28
C LEU A 730 11.78 7.29 29.50
N GLU A 731 13.04 6.86 29.50
CA GLU A 731 13.98 7.11 30.61
C GLU A 731 14.25 8.62 30.77
N ASP A 732 14.54 9.32 29.67
CA ASP A 732 14.86 10.74 29.70
C ASP A 732 13.67 11.60 30.14
N LEU A 733 12.45 11.20 29.76
CA LEU A 733 11.25 11.99 29.97
C LEU A 733 10.50 11.59 31.26
N LEU A 734 10.22 10.30 31.47
CA LEU A 734 9.29 9.85 32.51
C LEU A 734 9.99 9.40 33.80
N PHE A 735 11.14 8.73 33.71
CA PHE A 735 11.76 8.04 34.84
C PHE A 735 13.00 8.74 35.41
N GLY A 736 13.65 9.60 34.63
CA GLY A 736 14.88 10.29 35.01
C GLY A 736 16.11 9.37 35.01
N SER A 737 17.30 9.95 34.76
CA SER A 737 18.56 9.21 34.61
C SER A 737 19.13 8.58 35.89
N GLU A 738 18.53 8.82 37.06
CA GLU A 738 19.04 8.38 38.36
C GLU A 738 18.68 6.93 38.74
N SER A 739 17.91 6.20 37.93
CA SER A 739 17.42 4.86 38.31
C SER A 739 18.36 3.69 37.97
N ARG A 740 19.60 3.90 37.49
CA ARG A 740 20.58 2.80 37.31
C ARG A 740 21.35 2.53 38.61
N SER A 741 20.75 1.82 39.56
CA SER A 741 21.44 1.28 40.74
C SER A 741 21.39 -0.24 40.78
#